data_AF-A0A927SX02-F1
#
_entry.id   AF-A0A927SX02-F1
#
_cell.length_a   1.000
_cell.length_b   1.000
_cell.length_c   1.000
_cell.angle_alpha   90.00
_cell.angle_beta   90.00
_cell.angle_gamma   90.00
#
_symmetry.space_group_name_H-M   'P 1'
#
loop_
_entity.id
_entity.type
_entity.pdbx_description
1 polymer ?
#
loop_
_entity_poly.entity_id
_entity_poly.type
_entity_poly.pdbx_seq_one_letter_code
_entity_poly.pdbx_strand_id
1 'polypeptide(L)'
;MKKVFFTILLLVCVAMTFCACSAESSPSATPDQSPTVTPSVTPSATPEAEAATLDKYCIIYPEVNIFTGSRFQQLALDLNVTIKSKTGTTVEPYEDILDESQGYIEEKYEILIGKTNRDESSAVIDNSTLRYLDYVIKYIDGKIVIHADSDEGYRLAFEAFAQMCVDNVKLEDLDEFYYHSNSPDGFTIDGVSLESFKLVTTFSDEENQKLIRKILDTTGFTITLGDKDNPTANEIIIGDVARDEVAAAKQNLRDLDYSVTVSNGKVIVLGGNAKLLDDAFNMFVSDYLESVVAKKEFTSANDNIVRHNYPVTSFTLLGYDISEFSIYAPSENDRAAIVIREYINNIMGIKLKIETMAVPEKAFILSSTRTQQFNELSTMMSEDEYLIKTIGTKIYLGTLSDYYQEGPAIHKFFADYVGIDLITCEASSNTVEIGEIDVCEVIDDYLMKEADDEFLADIDAKAEALKQSIVNSTTNIEYTGTAYYVSNDGNDENDGLTPETAWATLDRISAAPELKSGDAVLFRRGDIFRGHFGCVEGVTYSAYGEGVKPRIWGSPFDGAKHGTWEEVAPNIYKYSESFEGNDIGAVMFNYGEKVATKICPRYSPDGAINDWTGAPFSYTTINTDLFFFVHNYDKYITYGKLDTEYGYLYLCSTEGNPAERFQSIEFNVGGNIIGGVSNVTIDNLWVQFGGCHGIDAGTNNFTVQNCEVSYIGGCLQDVNGTRFGNGIERWGSCKNFTVKNSYIHHCFDAGLTHQGNNNVYSGVYYYNNVLEYNIYNIEYFDYAGDDSRPSYAEDFQIHDNYLRYAGYGWGKDRPGGFGSFNITGLGENELVGNNNAIYNNVFQYARRRWLIRTLAAKEEWLMPYYDNIFIEYEGGKVGSAANTTGDKHGVWSEFDYSGIDSWEYRKNEFYIVYKD
;
A
#
# COMPACT_ATOMS: atom_id res chain seq x y z
N MET A 1 25.05 0.74 48.32
CA MET A 1 25.51 0.43 49.70
C MET A 1 25.77 -1.08 49.81
N LYS A 2 26.26 -1.58 50.96
CA LYS A 2 26.39 -3.01 51.41
C LYS A 2 25.48 -4.00 50.63
N LYS A 3 25.89 -5.13 50.01
CA LYS A 3 26.83 -6.26 50.34
C LYS A 3 26.52 -6.98 51.66
N VAL A 4 26.69 -8.33 51.71
CA VAL A 4 26.27 -9.34 52.76
C VAL A 4 24.97 -10.07 52.34
N PHE A 5 24.73 -11.39 52.49
CA PHE A 5 25.51 -12.67 52.59
C PHE A 5 24.48 -13.86 52.59
N PHE A 6 24.77 -15.18 52.63
CA PHE A 6 26.00 -16.00 52.77
C PHE A 6 25.87 -17.32 51.92
N THR A 7 26.93 -18.13 51.88
CA THR A 7 27.14 -19.42 51.17
C THR A 7 26.76 -20.67 52.01
N ILE A 8 26.52 -21.88 51.42
CA ILE A 8 27.21 -23.18 51.72
C ILE A 8 26.54 -24.45 51.12
N LEU A 9 27.44 -25.36 50.74
CA LEU A 9 27.40 -26.62 50.00
C LEU A 9 26.92 -27.87 50.79
N LEU A 10 26.61 -28.95 50.04
CA LEU A 10 27.00 -30.37 50.27
C LEU A 10 26.09 -31.38 51.06
N LEU A 11 25.28 -32.15 50.30
CA LEU A 11 25.35 -33.63 50.08
C LEU A 11 25.28 -34.65 51.28
N VAL A 12 24.95 -35.93 50.95
CA VAL A 12 25.20 -37.21 51.67
C VAL A 12 24.00 -37.97 52.31
N CYS A 13 23.37 -38.83 51.47
CA CYS A 13 23.20 -40.30 51.65
C CYS A 13 22.07 -41.00 52.49
N VAL A 14 21.50 -42.05 51.84
CA VAL A 14 21.55 -43.51 52.18
C VAL A 14 20.26 -44.31 52.53
N ALA A 15 20.04 -45.38 51.74
CA ALA A 15 19.42 -46.69 52.05
C ALA A 15 17.90 -46.84 52.37
N MET A 16 17.23 -48.00 52.24
CA MET A 16 17.34 -49.30 51.47
C MET A 16 15.97 -50.07 51.72
N THR A 17 15.60 -51.31 51.33
CA THR A 17 16.25 -52.51 50.73
C THR A 17 15.19 -53.50 50.15
N PHE A 18 15.61 -54.44 49.26
CA PHE A 18 15.01 -55.78 49.00
C PHE A 18 13.60 -55.88 48.35
N CYS A 19 13.21 -56.93 47.59
CA CYS A 19 13.83 -58.20 47.12
C CYS A 19 12.99 -58.75 45.91
N ALA A 20 13.35 -59.79 45.13
CA ALA A 20 14.61 -60.33 44.57
C ALA A 20 14.32 -61.62 43.74
N CYS A 21 15.30 -62.07 42.92
CA CYS A 21 15.41 -63.42 42.30
C CYS A 21 14.41 -63.81 41.18
N SER A 22 14.69 -64.72 40.23
CA SER A 22 15.92 -65.38 39.68
C SER A 22 15.48 -66.40 38.58
N ALA A 23 16.19 -66.84 37.55
CA ALA A 23 17.54 -66.66 36.96
C ALA A 23 17.39 -66.90 35.41
N GLU A 24 18.32 -67.29 34.51
CA GLU A 24 19.77 -67.61 34.37
C GLU A 24 20.05 -67.59 32.82
N SER A 25 21.21 -67.78 32.16
CA SER A 25 22.60 -68.13 32.53
C SER A 25 23.62 -67.51 31.52
N SER A 26 24.59 -68.27 30.99
CA SER A 26 25.68 -67.86 30.04
C SER A 26 26.28 -69.14 29.36
N PRO A 27 27.33 -69.14 28.47
CA PRO A 27 28.73 -68.72 28.81
C PRO A 27 29.76 -68.33 27.70
N SER A 28 30.80 -67.55 28.10
CA SER A 28 32.21 -67.56 27.61
C SER A 28 32.55 -67.09 26.15
N ALA A 29 33.77 -66.63 25.78
CA ALA A 29 35.10 -66.58 26.44
C ALA A 29 36.03 -65.47 25.88
N THR A 30 37.11 -65.12 26.61
CA THR A 30 38.33 -64.34 26.22
C THR A 30 39.56 -65.28 26.03
N PRO A 31 40.77 -64.90 25.53
CA PRO A 31 41.59 -63.65 25.65
C PRO A 31 42.11 -63.11 24.26
N ASP A 32 43.14 -62.26 24.04
CA ASP A 32 44.40 -61.96 24.77
C ASP A 32 45.10 -60.60 24.41
N GLN A 33 46.28 -60.37 25.02
CA GLN A 33 47.15 -59.18 25.17
C GLN A 33 47.61 -58.32 23.96
N SER A 34 47.80 -57.01 24.24
CA SER A 34 49.00 -56.12 24.09
C SER A 34 49.98 -56.24 22.90
N PRO A 35 50.76 -55.17 22.51
CA PRO A 35 51.08 -53.95 23.27
C PRO A 35 51.05 -52.60 22.51
N THR A 36 51.27 -51.50 23.25
CA THR A 36 51.53 -50.14 22.74
C THR A 36 52.85 -50.03 21.97
N VAL A 37 52.85 -49.31 20.84
CA VAL A 37 54.05 -48.71 20.23
C VAL A 37 53.76 -47.27 19.81
N THR A 38 54.48 -46.30 20.34
CA THR A 38 54.41 -44.90 19.92
C THR A 38 55.72 -44.52 19.20
N PRO A 39 55.69 -44.26 17.88
CA PRO A 39 56.80 -43.62 17.19
C PRO A 39 56.65 -42.09 17.29
N SER A 40 57.55 -41.43 18.03
CA SER A 40 57.63 -39.97 18.07
C SER A 40 58.27 -39.43 16.78
N VAL A 41 57.64 -38.44 16.14
CA VAL A 41 58.28 -37.62 15.10
C VAL A 41 58.16 -36.14 15.48
N THR A 42 59.31 -35.49 15.63
CA THR A 42 59.45 -34.05 15.93
C THR A 42 59.03 -33.20 14.72
N PRO A 43 58.33 -32.06 14.88
CA PRO A 43 57.74 -31.33 13.76
C PRO A 43 58.76 -30.75 12.77
N SER A 44 58.39 -30.80 11.49
CA SER A 44 58.90 -29.88 10.46
C SER A 44 58.04 -28.63 10.45
N ALA A 45 58.63 -27.45 10.29
CA ALA A 45 57.93 -26.17 10.46
C ALA A 45 57.48 -25.55 9.13
N THR A 46 56.18 -25.20 9.05
CA THR A 46 55.55 -24.26 8.07
C THR A 46 55.63 -24.66 6.57
N PRO A 47 54.66 -24.27 5.71
CA PRO A 47 54.15 -22.91 5.54
C PRO A 47 53.02 -22.47 6.49
N GLU A 48 52.70 -21.18 6.42
CA GLU A 48 51.42 -20.63 6.88
C GLU A 48 50.28 -21.20 6.02
N ALA A 49 49.10 -21.41 6.62
CA ALA A 49 47.93 -21.86 5.88
C ALA A 49 47.33 -20.70 5.08
N GLU A 50 47.37 -20.76 3.76
CA GLU A 50 46.39 -20.05 2.94
C GLU A 50 45.00 -20.59 3.30
N ALA A 51 44.06 -19.70 3.63
CA ALA A 51 42.65 -20.07 3.77
C ALA A 51 42.15 -20.77 2.49
N ALA A 52 41.32 -21.81 2.67
CA ALA A 52 40.77 -22.55 1.54
C ALA A 52 39.75 -21.66 0.79
N THR A 53 40.10 -21.28 -0.43
CA THR A 53 39.20 -20.56 -1.35
C THR A 53 38.23 -21.54 -2.03
N LEU A 54 37.04 -21.06 -2.39
CA LEU A 54 35.92 -21.90 -2.83
C LEU A 54 36.20 -22.72 -4.11
N ASP A 55 37.14 -22.27 -4.95
CA ASP A 55 37.64 -22.98 -6.14
C ASP A 55 38.42 -24.27 -5.82
N LYS A 56 38.79 -24.49 -4.56
CA LYS A 56 39.49 -25.69 -4.08
C LYS A 56 38.53 -26.82 -3.66
N TYR A 57 37.21 -26.57 -3.64
CA TYR A 57 36.18 -27.51 -3.20
C TYR A 57 35.52 -28.28 -4.36
N CYS A 58 34.91 -29.43 -4.05
CA CYS A 58 33.93 -30.13 -4.88
C CYS A 58 32.65 -30.44 -4.08
N ILE A 59 31.51 -30.69 -4.73
CA ILE A 59 30.28 -31.12 -4.05
C ILE A 59 30.22 -32.66 -4.08
N ILE A 60 29.98 -33.30 -2.94
CA ILE A 60 29.80 -34.76 -2.83
C ILE A 60 28.35 -35.05 -2.44
N TYR A 61 27.69 -35.92 -3.21
CA TYR A 61 26.28 -36.28 -3.00
C TYR A 61 26.08 -37.82 -2.98
N PRO A 62 25.11 -38.34 -2.21
CA PRO A 62 24.85 -39.79 -2.08
C PRO A 62 24.66 -40.53 -3.41
N GLU A 63 25.15 -41.77 -3.48
CA GLU A 63 25.00 -42.69 -4.63
C GLU A 63 23.55 -42.74 -5.16
N VAL A 64 23.39 -42.68 -6.48
CA VAL A 64 22.11 -42.72 -7.20
C VAL A 64 21.63 -44.17 -7.35
N ASN A 65 20.89 -44.64 -6.35
CA ASN A 65 20.34 -45.99 -6.29
C ASN A 65 18.80 -45.98 -6.20
N ILE A 66 18.19 -47.16 -6.07
CA ILE A 66 16.72 -47.32 -6.10
C ILE A 66 15.99 -46.71 -4.89
N PHE A 67 16.71 -46.27 -3.85
CA PHE A 67 16.15 -45.65 -2.65
C PHE A 67 16.38 -44.13 -2.61
N THR A 68 17.53 -43.66 -3.11
CA THR A 68 17.90 -42.23 -3.17
C THR A 68 17.36 -41.53 -4.41
N GLY A 69 17.32 -42.23 -5.56
CA GLY A 69 17.01 -41.65 -6.86
C GLY A 69 17.97 -40.52 -7.26
N SER A 70 17.60 -39.75 -8.30
CA SER A 70 18.39 -38.59 -8.75
C SER A 70 18.18 -37.32 -7.91
N ARG A 71 17.53 -37.41 -6.72
CA ARG A 71 17.20 -36.25 -5.88
C ARG A 71 18.45 -35.48 -5.48
N PHE A 72 19.41 -36.15 -4.86
CA PHE A 72 20.64 -35.51 -4.40
C PHE A 72 21.57 -35.09 -5.56
N GLN A 73 21.53 -35.79 -6.69
CA GLN A 73 22.19 -35.36 -7.93
C GLN A 73 21.64 -34.02 -8.45
N GLN A 74 20.32 -33.82 -8.42
CA GLN A 74 19.71 -32.54 -8.80
C GLN A 74 20.09 -31.43 -7.80
N LEU A 75 19.97 -31.70 -6.49
CA LEU A 75 20.36 -30.75 -5.44
C LEU A 75 21.85 -30.34 -5.55
N ALA A 76 22.74 -31.24 -5.98
CA ALA A 76 24.16 -30.93 -6.21
C ALA A 76 24.36 -29.98 -7.41
N LEU A 77 23.58 -30.16 -8.48
CA LEU A 77 23.56 -29.25 -9.62
C LEU A 77 22.98 -27.88 -9.24
N ASP A 78 21.90 -27.86 -8.46
CA ASP A 78 21.24 -26.64 -8.00
C ASP A 78 22.15 -25.83 -7.07
N LEU A 79 22.90 -26.48 -6.18
CA LEU A 79 23.93 -25.83 -5.34
C LEU A 79 25.07 -25.24 -6.19
N ASN A 80 25.61 -25.99 -7.17
CA ASN A 80 26.64 -25.48 -8.09
C ASN A 80 26.14 -24.25 -8.87
N VAL A 81 24.90 -24.29 -9.38
CA VAL A 81 24.26 -23.15 -10.06
C VAL A 81 24.09 -21.96 -9.12
N THR A 82 23.64 -22.18 -7.88
CA THR A 82 23.40 -21.13 -6.88
C THR A 82 24.70 -20.44 -6.48
N ILE A 83 25.76 -21.21 -6.17
CA ILE A 83 27.11 -20.69 -5.93
C ILE A 83 27.58 -19.87 -7.13
N LYS A 84 27.54 -20.46 -8.33
CA LYS A 84 28.06 -19.85 -9.56
C LYS A 84 27.34 -18.57 -9.96
N SER A 85 26.05 -18.47 -9.69
CA SER A 85 25.27 -17.25 -9.95
C SER A 85 25.66 -16.07 -9.05
N LYS A 86 26.08 -16.34 -7.81
CA LYS A 86 26.46 -15.30 -6.83
C LYS A 86 27.96 -14.99 -6.79
N THR A 87 28.83 -16.00 -6.89
CA THR A 87 30.29 -15.85 -6.72
C THR A 87 31.07 -15.91 -8.05
N GLY A 88 30.47 -16.43 -9.12
CA GLY A 88 31.15 -16.77 -10.37
C GLY A 88 32.00 -18.04 -10.32
N THR A 89 32.25 -18.62 -9.14
CA THR A 89 32.97 -19.89 -8.97
C THR A 89 32.09 -21.07 -9.37
N THR A 90 32.65 -22.05 -10.09
CA THR A 90 31.98 -23.34 -10.34
C THR A 90 32.55 -24.37 -9.37
N VAL A 91 31.69 -25.15 -8.71
CA VAL A 91 32.09 -26.18 -7.74
C VAL A 91 31.48 -27.50 -8.22
N GLU A 92 32.30 -28.34 -8.86
CA GLU A 92 31.77 -29.48 -9.62
C GLU A 92 31.22 -30.59 -8.69
N PRO A 93 30.05 -31.19 -9.03
CA PRO A 93 29.43 -32.23 -8.22
C PRO A 93 29.85 -33.65 -8.63
N TYR A 94 30.11 -34.49 -7.63
CA TYR A 94 30.51 -35.89 -7.79
C TYR A 94 29.67 -36.81 -6.90
N GLU A 95 29.45 -38.02 -7.43
CA GLU A 95 28.70 -39.08 -6.77
C GLU A 95 29.58 -39.83 -5.76
N ASP A 96 29.03 -40.07 -4.57
CA ASP A 96 29.69 -40.73 -3.44
C ASP A 96 29.78 -42.25 -3.61
N ILE A 97 30.64 -42.69 -4.52
CA ILE A 97 30.84 -44.10 -4.90
C ILE A 97 31.84 -44.77 -3.94
N LEU A 98 31.44 -45.91 -3.38
CA LEU A 98 32.25 -46.74 -2.48
C LEU A 98 32.78 -47.99 -3.23
N ASP A 99 34.10 -48.14 -3.36
CA ASP A 99 34.71 -49.36 -3.91
C ASP A 99 34.96 -50.39 -2.78
N GLU A 100 34.41 -51.60 -2.92
CA GLU A 100 34.54 -52.69 -1.92
C GLU A 100 35.99 -53.12 -1.60
N SER A 101 36.97 -52.68 -2.40
CA SER A 101 38.39 -53.05 -2.31
C SER A 101 39.36 -51.88 -2.10
N GLN A 102 38.91 -50.63 -2.31
CA GLN A 102 39.71 -49.40 -2.15
C GLN A 102 39.13 -48.42 -1.11
N GLY A 103 37.83 -48.49 -0.79
CA GLY A 103 37.10 -47.45 -0.05
C GLY A 103 36.52 -46.38 -0.98
N TYR A 104 36.23 -45.20 -0.45
CA TYR A 104 35.91 -44.01 -1.25
C TYR A 104 37.18 -43.18 -1.52
N ILE A 105 37.16 -42.39 -2.58
CA ILE A 105 38.17 -41.34 -2.79
C ILE A 105 37.75 -40.14 -1.96
N GLU A 106 38.64 -39.65 -1.09
CA GLU A 106 38.45 -38.50 -0.22
C GLU A 106 39.35 -37.34 -0.69
N GLU A 107 38.74 -36.21 -1.04
CA GLU A 107 39.45 -34.96 -1.31
C GLU A 107 39.52 -34.10 -0.04
N LYS A 108 40.52 -33.21 0.03
CA LYS A 108 40.74 -32.41 1.25
C LYS A 108 39.62 -31.41 1.54
N TYR A 109 38.91 -30.96 0.50
CA TYR A 109 37.92 -29.89 0.58
C TYR A 109 36.65 -30.33 -0.15
N GLU A 110 35.64 -30.74 0.61
CA GLU A 110 34.39 -31.31 0.08
C GLU A 110 33.19 -30.55 0.66
N ILE A 111 32.15 -30.35 -0.14
CA ILE A 111 30.83 -29.88 0.30
C ILE A 111 29.88 -31.07 0.26
N LEU A 112 29.62 -31.66 1.43
CA LEU A 112 28.81 -32.85 1.60
C LEU A 112 27.33 -32.45 1.68
N ILE A 113 26.50 -32.94 0.76
CA ILE A 113 25.04 -32.70 0.80
C ILE A 113 24.27 -33.98 1.11
N GLY A 114 23.54 -34.00 2.24
CA GLY A 114 22.88 -35.22 2.70
C GLY A 114 23.87 -36.30 3.17
N LYS A 115 23.40 -37.55 3.32
CA LYS A 115 24.15 -38.58 4.04
C LYS A 115 25.11 -39.35 3.14
N THR A 116 26.39 -38.99 3.23
CA THR A 116 27.50 -39.59 2.48
C THR A 116 28.27 -40.60 3.34
N ASN A 117 29.20 -41.34 2.73
CA ASN A 117 30.14 -42.25 3.37
C ASN A 117 31.16 -41.55 4.31
N ARG A 118 31.14 -40.22 4.37
CA ARG A 118 31.97 -39.41 5.27
C ARG A 118 31.32 -39.31 6.66
N ASP A 119 32.11 -39.60 7.70
CA ASP A 119 31.69 -39.54 9.11
C ASP A 119 31.14 -38.16 9.48
N GLU A 120 31.67 -37.08 8.90
CA GLU A 120 31.24 -35.69 9.12
C GLU A 120 29.78 -35.47 8.75
N SER A 121 29.32 -36.02 7.62
CA SER A 121 27.91 -35.91 7.21
C SER A 121 27.00 -36.70 8.15
N SER A 122 27.41 -37.92 8.53
CA SER A 122 26.65 -38.75 9.46
C SER A 122 26.59 -38.14 10.86
N ALA A 123 27.67 -37.52 11.33
CA ALA A 123 27.75 -36.85 12.63
C ALA A 123 26.83 -35.61 12.73
N VAL A 124 26.58 -34.92 11.62
CA VAL A 124 25.58 -33.84 11.56
C VAL A 124 24.17 -34.43 11.49
N ILE A 125 23.93 -35.35 10.55
CA ILE A 125 22.59 -35.84 10.22
C ILE A 125 21.98 -36.65 11.36
N ASP A 126 22.71 -37.63 11.90
CA ASP A 126 22.18 -38.55 12.93
C ASP A 126 22.01 -37.89 14.31
N ASN A 127 22.48 -36.65 14.47
CA ASN A 127 22.25 -35.81 15.66
C ASN A 127 21.29 -34.63 15.39
N SER A 128 20.78 -34.51 14.16
CA SER A 128 19.86 -33.42 13.77
C SER A 128 18.38 -33.83 13.92
N THR A 129 17.53 -32.83 14.15
CA THR A 129 16.07 -32.95 14.13
C THR A 129 15.52 -31.68 13.48
N LEU A 130 15.46 -31.69 12.15
CA LEU A 130 15.14 -30.51 11.36
C LEU A 130 13.65 -30.51 10.99
N ARG A 131 13.00 -29.35 11.08
CA ARG A 131 11.65 -29.17 10.53
C ARG A 131 11.76 -28.84 9.04
N TYR A 132 10.62 -28.78 8.34
CA TYR A 132 10.56 -28.70 6.88
C TYR A 132 11.36 -27.54 6.25
N LEU A 133 11.54 -26.42 6.96
CA LEU A 133 12.32 -25.26 6.50
C LEU A 133 13.66 -25.05 7.24
N ASP A 134 13.99 -25.89 8.22
CA ASP A 134 15.24 -25.80 8.96
C ASP A 134 16.40 -26.43 8.17
N TYR A 135 17.62 -25.94 8.40
CA TYR A 135 18.83 -26.49 7.78
C TYR A 135 20.07 -26.25 8.65
N VAL A 136 21.16 -26.92 8.31
CA VAL A 136 22.48 -26.80 8.97
C VAL A 136 23.58 -26.65 7.94
N ILE A 137 24.53 -25.75 8.20
CA ILE A 137 25.74 -25.48 7.42
C ILE A 137 26.93 -25.48 8.39
N LYS A 138 27.76 -26.54 8.36
CA LYS A 138 28.82 -26.74 9.36
C LYS A 138 30.14 -27.19 8.73
N TYR A 139 31.24 -26.56 9.15
CA TYR A 139 32.60 -26.97 8.83
C TYR A 139 33.09 -28.03 9.81
N ILE A 140 33.64 -29.13 9.29
CA ILE A 140 34.25 -30.22 10.07
C ILE A 140 35.49 -30.71 9.32
N ASP A 141 36.66 -30.63 9.95
CA ASP A 141 37.94 -31.23 9.53
C ASP A 141 38.32 -31.07 8.03
N GLY A 142 37.96 -29.94 7.42
CA GLY A 142 38.25 -29.61 6.01
C GLY A 142 37.02 -29.55 5.11
N LYS A 143 35.93 -30.19 5.52
CA LYS A 143 34.69 -30.37 4.75
C LYS A 143 33.58 -29.45 5.26
N ILE A 144 32.64 -29.11 4.38
CA ILE A 144 31.44 -28.32 4.68
C ILE A 144 30.24 -29.25 4.53
N VAL A 145 29.46 -29.44 5.60
CA VAL A 145 28.24 -30.26 5.58
C VAL A 145 27.04 -29.34 5.42
N ILE A 146 26.18 -29.62 4.44
CA ILE A 146 24.89 -28.93 4.25
C ILE A 146 23.77 -29.97 4.28
N HIS A 147 22.81 -29.80 5.20
CA HIS A 147 21.68 -30.71 5.34
C HIS A 147 20.36 -30.01 5.71
N ALA A 148 19.26 -30.54 5.17
CA ALA A 148 17.89 -30.18 5.46
C ALA A 148 16.98 -31.41 5.25
N ASP A 149 15.82 -31.45 5.92
CA ASP A 149 14.86 -32.55 5.75
C ASP A 149 13.87 -32.35 4.57
N SER A 150 13.89 -31.19 3.89
CA SER A 150 13.13 -30.93 2.66
C SER A 150 13.95 -30.26 1.57
N ASP A 151 13.50 -30.37 0.31
CA ASP A 151 14.14 -29.70 -0.84
C ASP A 151 14.07 -28.17 -0.76
N GLU A 152 13.02 -27.62 -0.12
CA GLU A 152 12.90 -26.18 0.14
C GLU A 152 13.86 -25.73 1.24
N GLY A 153 14.08 -26.56 2.27
CA GLY A 153 15.12 -26.35 3.28
C GLY A 153 16.53 -26.38 2.66
N TYR A 154 16.79 -27.30 1.73
CA TYR A 154 18.03 -27.30 0.93
C TYR A 154 18.18 -26.03 0.09
N ARG A 155 17.11 -25.57 -0.59
CA ARG A 155 17.13 -24.32 -1.36
C ARG A 155 17.50 -23.12 -0.49
N LEU A 156 16.92 -23.02 0.71
CA LEU A 156 17.27 -21.98 1.68
C LEU A 156 18.74 -22.09 2.14
N ALA A 157 19.22 -23.30 2.43
CA ALA A 157 20.61 -23.54 2.79
C ALA A 157 21.61 -23.15 1.69
N PHE A 158 21.27 -23.42 0.42
CA PHE A 158 22.10 -23.08 -0.73
C PHE A 158 22.17 -21.56 -0.97
N GLU A 159 21.03 -20.87 -0.84
CA GLU A 159 20.95 -19.41 -0.91
C GLU A 159 21.78 -18.73 0.20
N ALA A 160 21.69 -19.24 1.44
CA ALA A 160 22.44 -18.76 2.59
C ALA A 160 23.94 -19.04 2.47
N PHE A 161 24.34 -20.27 2.12
CA PHE A 161 25.75 -20.63 1.89
C PHE A 161 26.39 -19.79 0.78
N ALA A 162 25.69 -19.62 -0.35
CA ALA A 162 26.17 -18.78 -1.45
C ALA A 162 26.26 -17.29 -1.05
N GLN A 163 25.40 -16.81 -0.13
CA GLN A 163 25.50 -15.46 0.42
C GLN A 163 26.71 -15.31 1.37
N MET A 164 26.93 -16.26 2.28
CA MET A 164 28.12 -16.30 3.14
C MET A 164 29.43 -16.23 2.33
N CYS A 165 29.46 -16.89 1.17
CA CYS A 165 30.59 -16.81 0.23
C CYS A 165 30.75 -15.42 -0.42
N VAL A 166 29.67 -14.71 -0.75
CA VAL A 166 29.71 -13.31 -1.25
C VAL A 166 30.16 -12.35 -0.15
N ASP A 167 29.70 -12.56 1.08
CA ASP A 167 30.01 -11.73 2.24
C ASP A 167 31.44 -11.98 2.78
N ASN A 168 32.20 -12.89 2.13
CA ASN A 168 33.57 -13.29 2.48
C ASN A 168 33.70 -13.88 3.90
N VAL A 169 32.66 -14.59 4.37
CA VAL A 169 32.73 -15.41 5.59
C VAL A 169 33.82 -16.47 5.41
N LYS A 170 34.68 -16.68 6.42
CA LYS A 170 35.67 -17.75 6.34
C LYS A 170 34.96 -19.10 6.44
N LEU A 171 35.24 -19.99 5.48
CA LEU A 171 34.65 -21.32 5.45
C LEU A 171 34.99 -22.15 6.70
N GLU A 172 36.13 -21.87 7.34
CA GLU A 172 36.56 -22.47 8.62
C GLU A 172 35.76 -22.00 9.85
N ASP A 173 35.03 -20.87 9.76
CA ASP A 173 34.24 -20.30 10.85
C ASP A 173 32.75 -20.75 10.81
N LEU A 174 32.35 -21.63 9.88
CA LEU A 174 30.96 -22.09 9.70
C LEU A 174 30.54 -23.13 10.75
N ASP A 175 29.63 -22.78 11.66
CA ASP A 175 28.97 -23.73 12.58
C ASP A 175 27.50 -23.34 12.83
N GLU A 176 26.75 -23.15 11.74
CA GLU A 176 25.43 -22.52 11.75
C GLU A 176 24.29 -23.54 11.67
N PHE A 177 23.41 -23.50 12.68
CA PHE A 177 22.12 -24.20 12.68
C PHE A 177 21.00 -23.18 12.47
N TYR A 178 20.39 -23.20 11.29
CA TYR A 178 19.32 -22.27 10.95
C TYR A 178 17.95 -22.89 11.20
N TYR A 179 17.28 -22.39 12.24
CA TYR A 179 15.88 -22.67 12.51
C TYR A 179 15.02 -21.58 11.84
N HIS A 180 14.11 -21.96 10.93
CA HIS A 180 13.34 -20.98 10.14
C HIS A 180 12.36 -20.16 10.99
N SER A 181 11.91 -20.73 12.11
CA SER A 181 11.13 -20.03 13.14
C SER A 181 11.86 -20.03 14.49
N ASN A 182 11.72 -18.92 15.23
CA ASN A 182 12.36 -18.67 16.54
C ASN A 182 11.93 -19.62 17.68
N SER A 183 11.14 -20.65 17.41
CA SER A 183 10.66 -21.63 18.41
C SER A 183 11.13 -23.05 18.09
N PRO A 184 12.35 -23.44 18.49
CA PRO A 184 12.84 -24.82 18.33
C PRO A 184 12.20 -25.83 19.29
N ASP A 185 11.41 -25.38 20.28
CA ASP A 185 10.50 -26.25 21.03
C ASP A 185 9.10 -26.15 20.42
N GLY A 186 8.39 -27.28 20.31
CA GLY A 186 7.21 -27.43 19.45
C GLY A 186 6.00 -26.55 19.82
N PHE A 187 5.30 -26.06 18.80
CA PHE A 187 4.04 -25.32 18.93
C PHE A 187 2.92 -26.28 19.36
N THR A 188 2.20 -25.94 20.44
CA THR A 188 1.12 -26.78 20.98
C THR A 188 -0.19 -26.04 21.24
N ILE A 189 -1.30 -26.76 21.09
CA ILE A 189 -2.68 -26.32 21.34
C ILE A 189 -3.28 -27.27 22.39
N ASP A 190 -3.67 -26.76 23.56
CA ASP A 190 -4.02 -27.52 24.78
C ASP A 190 -3.00 -28.67 25.06
N GLY A 191 -1.71 -28.40 24.82
CA GLY A 191 -0.60 -29.36 25.00
C GLY A 191 -0.41 -30.38 23.88
N VAL A 192 -1.16 -30.30 22.77
CA VAL A 192 -1.06 -31.21 21.60
C VAL A 192 -0.25 -30.55 20.49
N SER A 193 0.72 -31.26 19.88
CA SER A 193 1.53 -30.76 18.75
C SER A 193 0.65 -30.36 17.55
N LEU A 194 0.97 -29.23 16.92
CA LEU A 194 0.32 -28.75 15.69
C LEU A 194 0.28 -29.79 14.56
N GLU A 195 1.29 -30.66 14.48
CA GLU A 195 1.38 -31.76 13.51
C GLU A 195 0.23 -32.79 13.64
N SER A 196 -0.40 -32.84 14.82
CA SER A 196 -1.53 -33.73 15.11
C SER A 196 -2.90 -33.13 14.77
N PHE A 197 -2.94 -31.89 14.24
CA PHE A 197 -4.17 -31.20 13.84
C PHE A 197 -4.51 -31.43 12.36
N LYS A 198 -5.79 -31.23 12.03
CA LYS A 198 -6.30 -31.16 10.67
C LYS A 198 -6.97 -29.81 10.40
N LEU A 199 -6.71 -29.23 9.24
CA LEU A 199 -7.31 -27.97 8.81
C LEU A 199 -8.65 -28.23 8.10
N VAL A 200 -9.76 -27.69 8.61
CA VAL A 200 -11.12 -27.94 8.07
C VAL A 200 -11.83 -26.61 7.86
N THR A 201 -11.96 -26.16 6.62
CA THR A 201 -12.35 -24.76 6.31
C THR A 201 -13.57 -24.66 5.40
N THR A 202 -14.24 -23.51 5.38
CA THR A 202 -15.16 -23.12 4.29
C THR A 202 -14.45 -22.55 3.07
N PHE A 203 -13.15 -22.23 3.17
CA PHE A 203 -12.30 -21.68 2.11
C PHE A 203 -12.15 -22.62 0.89
N SER A 204 -11.78 -22.03 -0.25
CA SER A 204 -11.39 -22.70 -1.49
C SER A 204 -10.06 -23.43 -1.38
N ASP A 205 -9.74 -24.30 -2.35
CA ASP A 205 -8.47 -25.03 -2.36
C ASP A 205 -7.24 -24.09 -2.41
N GLU A 206 -7.34 -22.93 -3.09
CA GLU A 206 -6.23 -21.98 -3.21
C GLU A 206 -5.96 -21.23 -1.90
N GLU A 207 -7.01 -20.70 -1.26
CA GLU A 207 -6.93 -20.07 0.06
C GLU A 207 -6.41 -21.07 1.11
N ASN A 208 -6.82 -22.34 1.01
CA ASN A 208 -6.28 -23.41 1.84
C ASN A 208 -4.78 -23.65 1.60
N GLN A 209 -4.28 -23.62 0.35
CA GLN A 209 -2.83 -23.69 0.10
C GLN A 209 -2.09 -22.45 0.61
N LYS A 210 -2.65 -21.24 0.41
CA LYS A 210 -2.11 -19.97 0.94
C LYS A 210 -1.97 -20.05 2.47
N LEU A 211 -2.98 -20.57 3.17
CA LEU A 211 -2.96 -20.79 4.63
C LEU A 211 -1.96 -21.88 5.06
N ILE A 212 -1.96 -23.05 4.42
CA ILE A 212 -1.01 -24.12 4.74
C ILE A 212 0.44 -23.63 4.58
N ARG A 213 0.73 -22.85 3.54
CA ARG A 213 2.04 -22.21 3.35
C ARG A 213 2.32 -21.15 4.42
N LYS A 214 1.35 -20.30 4.77
CA LYS A 214 1.50 -19.31 5.86
C LYS A 214 1.80 -19.96 7.21
N ILE A 215 1.12 -21.06 7.56
CA ILE A 215 1.40 -21.85 8.78
C ILE A 215 2.82 -22.43 8.73
N LEU A 216 3.22 -22.98 7.58
CA LEU A 216 4.56 -23.53 7.37
C LEU A 216 5.66 -22.47 7.53
N ASP A 217 5.54 -21.33 6.87
CA ASP A 217 6.53 -20.25 6.93
C ASP A 217 6.59 -19.60 8.33
N THR A 218 5.45 -19.49 9.03
CA THR A 218 5.39 -18.87 10.37
C THR A 218 5.89 -19.81 11.48
N THR A 219 5.54 -21.10 11.42
CA THR A 219 5.78 -22.05 12.53
C THR A 219 6.93 -23.03 12.26
N GLY A 220 7.23 -23.34 11.01
CA GLY A 220 8.10 -24.45 10.58
C GLY A 220 7.38 -25.79 10.40
N PHE A 221 6.11 -25.91 10.80
CA PHE A 221 5.30 -27.14 10.71
C PHE A 221 4.32 -27.09 9.54
N THR A 222 4.15 -28.21 8.85
CA THR A 222 3.11 -28.36 7.81
C THR A 222 1.85 -28.99 8.38
N ILE A 223 0.68 -28.51 7.94
CA ILE A 223 -0.63 -29.07 8.30
C ILE A 223 -1.33 -29.61 7.05
N THR A 224 -2.21 -30.59 7.23
CA THR A 224 -2.96 -31.22 6.14
C THR A 224 -4.46 -30.98 6.31
N LEU A 225 -5.17 -30.88 5.18
CA LEU A 225 -6.63 -30.74 5.20
C LEU A 225 -7.28 -31.96 5.85
N GLY A 226 -8.33 -31.70 6.64
CA GLY A 226 -9.20 -32.70 7.22
C GLY A 226 -10.46 -32.93 6.39
N ASP A 227 -11.12 -34.05 6.66
CA ASP A 227 -12.36 -34.41 6.01
C ASP A 227 -13.56 -33.71 6.69
N LYS A 228 -14.43 -33.09 5.89
CA LYS A 228 -15.63 -32.42 6.37
C LYS A 228 -16.65 -33.44 6.92
N ASP A 229 -16.70 -34.64 6.35
CA ASP A 229 -17.64 -35.71 6.72
C ASP A 229 -17.10 -36.64 7.84
N ASN A 230 -15.79 -36.66 8.07
CA ASN A 230 -15.13 -37.51 9.08
C ASN A 230 -14.32 -36.68 10.10
N PRO A 231 -14.96 -36.17 11.17
CA PRO A 231 -14.31 -35.32 12.16
C PRO A 231 -13.14 -36.01 12.87
N THR A 232 -12.08 -35.24 13.14
CA THR A 232 -10.94 -35.70 13.96
C THR A 232 -10.94 -35.07 15.36
N ALA A 233 -10.10 -35.59 16.26
CA ALA A 233 -10.03 -35.11 17.64
C ALA A 233 -9.44 -33.69 17.74
N ASN A 234 -8.45 -33.39 16.91
CA ASN A 234 -7.76 -32.10 16.88
C ASN A 234 -8.01 -31.44 15.51
N GLU A 235 -8.86 -30.41 15.48
CA GLU A 235 -9.22 -29.69 14.25
C GLU A 235 -8.92 -28.20 14.41
N ILE A 236 -8.40 -27.56 13.36
CA ILE A 236 -8.44 -26.11 13.19
C ILE A 236 -9.57 -25.86 12.20
N ILE A 237 -10.70 -25.39 12.72
CA ILE A 237 -11.94 -25.18 11.97
C ILE A 237 -12.08 -23.71 11.63
N ILE A 238 -12.27 -23.39 10.35
CA ILE A 238 -12.41 -22.00 9.88
C ILE A 238 -13.70 -21.85 9.08
N GLY A 239 -14.60 -21.01 9.56
CA GLY A 239 -15.93 -20.79 8.99
C GLY A 239 -16.96 -21.84 9.42
N ASP A 240 -18.18 -21.69 8.88
CA ASP A 240 -19.40 -22.39 9.30
C ASP A 240 -19.44 -23.86 8.83
N VAL A 241 -18.52 -24.67 9.34
CA VAL A 241 -18.47 -26.12 9.12
C VAL A 241 -19.39 -26.84 10.10
N ALA A 242 -20.12 -27.86 9.63
CA ALA A 242 -20.98 -28.70 10.45
C ALA A 242 -20.19 -29.46 11.54
N ARG A 243 -20.17 -28.86 12.74
CA ARG A 243 -19.55 -29.36 13.98
C ARG A 243 -20.37 -28.84 15.16
N ASP A 244 -20.54 -29.66 16.21
CA ASP A 244 -21.29 -29.25 17.41
C ASP A 244 -20.61 -28.06 18.12
N GLU A 245 -19.27 -28.01 18.08
CA GLU A 245 -18.52 -26.92 18.69
C GLU A 245 -18.68 -25.59 17.91
N VAL A 246 -18.72 -25.64 16.57
CA VAL A 246 -19.04 -24.48 15.72
C VAL A 246 -20.46 -23.98 15.99
N ALA A 247 -21.44 -24.88 16.07
CA ALA A 247 -22.82 -24.52 16.37
C ALA A 247 -22.99 -23.89 17.77
N ALA A 248 -22.17 -24.28 18.74
CA ALA A 248 -22.13 -23.68 20.08
C ALA A 248 -21.43 -22.31 20.09
N ALA A 249 -20.31 -22.16 19.40
CA ALA A 249 -19.62 -20.88 19.27
C ALA A 249 -20.49 -19.84 18.53
N LYS A 250 -21.09 -20.23 17.39
CA LYS A 250 -21.94 -19.37 16.57
C LYS A 250 -23.19 -18.85 17.29
N GLN A 251 -23.78 -19.63 18.20
CA GLN A 251 -24.88 -19.17 19.06
C GLN A 251 -24.52 -17.97 19.95
N ASN A 252 -23.23 -17.72 20.18
CA ASN A 252 -22.75 -16.60 20.98
C ASN A 252 -22.37 -15.38 20.13
N LEU A 253 -22.42 -15.44 18.79
CA LEU A 253 -22.03 -14.34 17.88
C LEU A 253 -23.25 -13.63 17.27
N ARG A 254 -23.17 -12.32 17.10
CA ARG A 254 -24.03 -11.52 16.21
C ARG A 254 -23.31 -11.24 14.88
N ASP A 255 -24.01 -10.72 13.87
CA ASP A 255 -23.55 -10.63 12.47
C ASP A 255 -22.19 -9.91 12.27
N LEU A 256 -21.86 -8.93 13.12
CA LEU A 256 -20.60 -8.17 13.09
C LEU A 256 -19.62 -8.53 14.23
N ASP A 257 -19.93 -9.54 15.05
CA ASP A 257 -18.96 -10.11 15.99
C ASP A 257 -18.02 -11.08 15.26
N TYR A 258 -16.86 -11.34 15.84
CA TYR A 258 -15.99 -12.44 15.38
C TYR A 258 -15.18 -13.05 16.52
N SER A 259 -14.65 -14.26 16.30
CA SER A 259 -13.96 -14.99 17.37
C SER A 259 -12.94 -16.01 16.86
N VAL A 260 -11.96 -16.25 17.72
CA VAL A 260 -11.13 -17.46 17.72
C VAL A 260 -11.21 -18.07 19.11
N THR A 261 -11.73 -19.30 19.20
CA THR A 261 -12.01 -19.99 20.47
C THR A 261 -11.47 -21.41 20.49
N VAL A 262 -11.38 -22.02 21.67
CA VAL A 262 -10.97 -23.42 21.85
C VAL A 262 -12.05 -24.22 22.56
N SER A 263 -12.52 -25.28 21.91
CA SER A 263 -13.45 -26.23 22.52
C SER A 263 -13.02 -27.66 22.22
N ASN A 264 -12.96 -28.50 23.25
CA ASN A 264 -12.66 -29.93 23.14
C ASN A 264 -11.35 -30.29 22.39
N GLY A 265 -10.32 -29.43 22.45
CA GLY A 265 -9.06 -29.64 21.71
C GLY A 265 -9.10 -29.19 20.24
N LYS A 266 -10.12 -28.42 19.84
CA LYS A 266 -10.25 -27.83 18.50
C LYS A 266 -10.18 -26.31 18.56
N VAL A 267 -9.50 -25.69 17.60
CA VAL A 267 -9.54 -24.24 17.37
C VAL A 267 -10.68 -23.91 16.43
N ILE A 268 -11.47 -22.89 16.75
CA ILE A 268 -12.69 -22.52 16.03
C ILE A 268 -12.60 -21.03 15.67
N VAL A 269 -12.42 -20.75 14.39
CA VAL A 269 -12.31 -19.41 13.79
C VAL A 269 -13.63 -19.08 13.08
N LEU A 270 -14.37 -18.08 13.57
CA LEU A 270 -15.70 -17.72 13.07
C LEU A 270 -15.92 -16.21 13.06
N GLY A 271 -16.37 -15.69 11.91
CA GLY A 271 -17.11 -14.43 11.86
C GLY A 271 -18.61 -14.66 12.03
N GLY A 272 -19.33 -13.63 12.50
CA GLY A 272 -20.80 -13.61 12.52
C GLY A 272 -21.41 -13.63 11.11
N ASN A 273 -20.71 -13.04 10.14
CA ASN A 273 -20.98 -13.15 8.71
C ASN A 273 -19.69 -13.45 7.92
N ALA A 274 -19.79 -13.55 6.59
CA ALA A 274 -18.66 -13.92 5.73
C ALA A 274 -17.51 -12.90 5.73
N LYS A 275 -17.78 -11.58 5.74
CA LYS A 275 -16.72 -10.54 5.80
C LYS A 275 -15.95 -10.62 7.12
N LEU A 276 -16.66 -10.81 8.23
CA LEU A 276 -16.06 -10.96 9.55
C LEU A 276 -15.32 -12.30 9.74
N LEU A 277 -15.41 -13.25 8.79
CA LEU A 277 -14.59 -14.46 8.83
C LEU A 277 -13.13 -14.14 8.49
N ASP A 278 -12.88 -13.18 7.62
CA ASP A 278 -11.54 -12.75 7.24
C ASP A 278 -10.87 -11.98 8.38
N ASP A 279 -11.62 -11.17 9.13
CA ASP A 279 -11.15 -10.56 10.39
C ASP A 279 -10.87 -11.61 11.48
N ALA A 280 -11.73 -12.63 11.62
CA ALA A 280 -11.46 -13.77 12.51
C ALA A 280 -10.20 -14.53 12.12
N PHE A 281 -9.98 -14.70 10.81
CA PHE A 281 -8.83 -15.37 10.25
C PHE A 281 -7.54 -14.56 10.41
N ASN A 282 -7.58 -13.24 10.17
CA ASN A 282 -6.47 -12.34 10.41
C ASN A 282 -6.11 -12.27 11.89
N MET A 283 -7.09 -12.32 12.80
CA MET A 283 -6.85 -12.48 14.24
C MET A 283 -6.21 -13.83 14.56
N PHE A 284 -6.67 -14.93 13.96
CA PHE A 284 -6.01 -16.24 14.11
C PHE A 284 -4.55 -16.21 13.62
N VAL A 285 -4.26 -15.59 12.48
CA VAL A 285 -2.88 -15.47 11.97
C VAL A 285 -2.02 -14.62 12.92
N SER A 286 -2.45 -13.39 13.22
CA SER A 286 -1.67 -12.45 14.03
C SER A 286 -1.55 -12.87 15.50
N ASP A 287 -2.67 -13.07 16.20
CA ASP A 287 -2.66 -13.34 17.64
C ASP A 287 -2.27 -14.79 17.98
N TYR A 288 -2.54 -15.78 17.10
CA TYR A 288 -2.41 -17.21 17.42
C TYR A 288 -1.27 -17.91 16.68
N LEU A 289 -0.92 -17.51 15.44
CA LEU A 289 0.23 -18.07 14.73
C LEU A 289 1.50 -17.21 14.92
N GLU A 290 1.42 -15.89 14.74
CA GLU A 290 2.58 -15.00 14.76
C GLU A 290 2.98 -14.58 16.18
N SER A 291 2.04 -14.07 17.00
CA SER A 291 2.36 -13.60 18.36
C SER A 291 2.79 -14.74 19.31
N VAL A 292 2.35 -15.97 19.04
CA VAL A 292 2.59 -17.15 19.90
C VAL A 292 3.98 -17.78 19.68
N VAL A 293 4.72 -17.39 18.62
CA VAL A 293 6.14 -17.76 18.48
C VAL A 293 6.97 -17.30 19.69
N ALA A 294 6.51 -16.25 20.40
CA ALA A 294 7.11 -15.77 21.65
C ALA A 294 6.61 -16.49 22.93
N LYS A 295 5.61 -17.38 22.86
CA LYS A 295 4.92 -18.00 24.01
C LYS A 295 4.88 -19.54 24.01
N LYS A 296 5.02 -20.21 22.85
CA LYS A 296 5.14 -21.67 22.64
C LYS A 296 3.93 -22.57 23.00
N GLU A 297 3.00 -22.10 23.82
CA GLU A 297 1.78 -22.84 24.18
C GLU A 297 0.53 -21.97 23.95
N PHE A 298 -0.51 -22.60 23.43
CA PHE A 298 -1.83 -22.01 23.24
C PHE A 298 -2.89 -22.90 23.93
N THR A 299 -3.87 -22.32 24.63
CA THR A 299 -4.84 -23.10 25.45
C THR A 299 -6.25 -22.49 25.45
N SER A 300 -7.21 -23.28 25.91
CA SER A 300 -8.60 -22.89 26.22
C SER A 300 -8.77 -21.79 27.30
N ALA A 301 -7.69 -21.19 27.81
CA ALA A 301 -7.74 -19.92 28.54
C ALA A 301 -7.73 -18.68 27.63
N ASN A 302 -7.52 -18.86 26.31
CA ASN A 302 -7.28 -17.81 25.33
C ASN A 302 -8.42 -17.65 24.30
N ASP A 303 -9.67 -17.83 24.72
CA ASP A 303 -10.84 -17.49 23.89
C ASP A 303 -10.85 -15.97 23.63
N ASN A 304 -10.71 -15.56 22.37
CA ASN A 304 -10.85 -14.16 21.96
C ASN A 304 -12.13 -14.01 21.15
N ILE A 305 -13.09 -13.26 21.68
CA ILE A 305 -14.34 -12.90 21.00
C ILE A 305 -14.37 -11.39 20.89
N VAL A 306 -14.07 -10.87 19.70
CA VAL A 306 -14.17 -9.46 19.40
C VAL A 306 -15.64 -9.13 19.17
N ARG A 307 -16.14 -8.18 19.97
CA ARG A 307 -17.52 -7.72 19.91
C ARG A 307 -17.60 -6.41 19.15
N HIS A 308 -18.55 -6.33 18.22
CA HIS A 308 -18.94 -5.02 17.71
C HIS A 308 -19.62 -4.23 18.84
N ASN A 309 -19.41 -2.92 18.86
CA ASN A 309 -20.13 -2.04 19.78
C ASN A 309 -21.57 -1.89 19.27
N TYR A 310 -22.50 -2.70 19.79
CA TYR A 310 -23.92 -2.55 19.52
C TYR A 310 -24.56 -1.60 20.55
N PRO A 311 -24.67 -0.29 20.28
CA PRO A 311 -25.19 0.66 21.25
C PRO A 311 -26.66 0.41 21.59
N VAL A 312 -27.46 -0.14 20.66
CA VAL A 312 -28.88 -0.44 20.88
C VAL A 312 -29.05 -1.90 21.32
N THR A 313 -29.58 -2.08 22.53
CA THR A 313 -29.80 -3.39 23.16
C THR A 313 -31.25 -3.88 23.06
N SER A 314 -32.20 -2.98 22.77
CA SER A 314 -33.60 -3.30 22.48
C SER A 314 -34.19 -2.22 21.57
N PHE A 315 -34.96 -2.64 20.57
CA PHE A 315 -35.67 -1.76 19.63
C PHE A 315 -37.06 -2.32 19.38
N THR A 316 -38.07 -1.60 19.86
CA THR A 316 -39.49 -1.87 19.61
C THR A 316 -40.04 -0.85 18.62
N LEU A 317 -40.64 -1.32 17.53
CA LEU A 317 -41.35 -0.50 16.53
C LEU A 317 -42.83 -0.91 16.50
N LEU A 318 -43.74 0.05 16.65
CA LEU A 318 -45.20 -0.16 16.67
C LEU A 318 -45.66 -1.21 17.72
N GLY A 319 -44.90 -1.39 18.80
CA GLY A 319 -45.17 -2.36 19.86
C GLY A 319 -44.65 -3.78 19.61
N TYR A 320 -43.86 -3.99 18.55
CA TYR A 320 -43.24 -5.28 18.20
C TYR A 320 -41.71 -5.16 18.15
N ASP A 321 -40.99 -6.26 18.40
CA ASP A 321 -39.52 -6.27 18.33
C ASP A 321 -39.06 -6.08 16.88
N ILE A 322 -37.99 -5.31 16.66
CA ILE A 322 -37.49 -5.00 15.31
C ILE A 322 -37.14 -6.25 14.50
N SER A 323 -36.75 -7.36 15.16
CA SER A 323 -36.46 -8.64 14.49
C SER A 323 -37.71 -9.33 13.90
N GLU A 324 -38.92 -8.87 14.23
CA GLU A 324 -40.17 -9.29 13.59
C GLU A 324 -40.47 -8.57 12.26
N PHE A 325 -39.69 -7.55 11.88
CA PHE A 325 -39.86 -6.77 10.66
C PHE A 325 -38.98 -7.29 9.51
N SER A 326 -39.51 -7.20 8.30
CA SER A 326 -38.76 -7.33 7.04
C SER A 326 -38.74 -5.99 6.30
N ILE A 327 -37.95 -5.89 5.24
CA ILE A 327 -37.91 -4.72 4.35
C ILE A 327 -38.50 -5.13 3.00
N TYR A 328 -39.57 -4.48 2.56
CA TYR A 328 -40.18 -4.75 1.25
C TYR A 328 -39.57 -3.84 0.18
N ALA A 329 -38.98 -4.43 -0.85
CA ALA A 329 -38.20 -3.71 -1.86
C ALA A 329 -38.34 -4.33 -3.27
N PRO A 330 -38.09 -3.57 -4.36
CA PRO A 330 -38.10 -4.08 -5.73
C PRO A 330 -37.12 -5.23 -6.02
N SER A 331 -35.98 -5.29 -5.32
CA SER A 331 -34.97 -6.36 -5.47
C SER A 331 -34.23 -6.64 -4.15
N GLU A 332 -33.53 -7.77 -4.06
CA GLU A 332 -32.69 -8.10 -2.89
C GLU A 332 -31.40 -7.24 -2.83
N ASN A 333 -31.05 -6.60 -3.95
CA ASN A 333 -29.92 -5.68 -4.09
C ASN A 333 -30.36 -4.20 -4.12
N ASP A 334 -31.56 -3.90 -3.60
CA ASP A 334 -32.06 -2.53 -3.50
C ASP A 334 -31.26 -1.72 -2.47
N ARG A 335 -30.65 -0.60 -2.88
CA ARG A 335 -29.72 0.18 -2.04
C ARG A 335 -30.38 0.72 -0.78
N ALA A 336 -31.56 1.32 -0.91
CA ALA A 336 -32.33 1.83 0.21
C ALA A 336 -32.69 0.72 1.22
N ALA A 337 -33.06 -0.47 0.74
CA ALA A 337 -33.29 -1.64 1.58
C ALA A 337 -32.01 -2.15 2.27
N ILE A 338 -30.86 -2.12 1.58
CA ILE A 338 -29.56 -2.45 2.17
C ILE A 338 -29.19 -1.45 3.27
N VAL A 339 -29.39 -0.15 3.08
CA VAL A 339 -29.09 0.88 4.10
C VAL A 339 -29.90 0.66 5.38
N ILE A 340 -31.22 0.45 5.28
CA ILE A 340 -32.05 0.16 6.47
C ILE A 340 -31.56 -1.12 7.18
N ARG A 341 -31.23 -2.17 6.40
CA ARG A 341 -30.72 -3.43 6.93
C ARG A 341 -29.42 -3.23 7.69
N GLU A 342 -28.44 -2.56 7.09
CA GLU A 342 -27.13 -2.38 7.72
C GLU A 342 -27.14 -1.33 8.84
N TYR A 343 -28.04 -0.35 8.86
CA TYR A 343 -28.18 0.54 10.03
C TYR A 343 -28.67 -0.24 11.27
N ILE A 344 -29.66 -1.12 11.13
CA ILE A 344 -30.12 -2.00 12.21
C ILE A 344 -29.04 -3.04 12.57
N ASN A 345 -28.29 -3.52 11.57
CA ASN A 345 -27.20 -4.47 11.77
C ASN A 345 -26.02 -3.87 12.54
N ASN A 346 -25.60 -2.63 12.24
CA ASN A 346 -24.54 -1.95 12.99
C ASN A 346 -24.97 -1.65 14.43
N ILE A 347 -26.19 -1.15 14.66
CA ILE A 347 -26.57 -0.71 16.01
C ILE A 347 -27.05 -1.85 16.92
N MET A 348 -27.46 -3.00 16.38
CA MET A 348 -27.96 -4.16 17.17
C MET A 348 -27.33 -5.51 16.83
N GLY A 349 -26.75 -5.71 15.64
CA GLY A 349 -26.31 -7.02 15.15
C GLY A 349 -27.46 -7.89 14.63
N ILE A 350 -28.56 -7.26 14.22
CA ILE A 350 -29.76 -7.91 13.69
C ILE A 350 -29.88 -7.56 12.20
N LYS A 351 -29.75 -8.57 11.34
CA LYS A 351 -29.84 -8.40 9.88
C LYS A 351 -31.27 -8.68 9.39
N LEU A 352 -32.05 -7.62 9.15
CA LEU A 352 -33.42 -7.76 8.65
C LEU A 352 -33.44 -8.41 7.25
N LYS A 353 -34.48 -9.21 6.97
CA LYS A 353 -34.67 -9.82 5.67
C LYS A 353 -35.25 -8.82 4.67
N ILE A 354 -34.67 -8.74 3.47
CA ILE A 354 -35.27 -8.07 2.31
C ILE A 354 -36.23 -9.04 1.62
N GLU A 355 -37.44 -8.58 1.32
CA GLU A 355 -38.53 -9.36 0.71
C GLU A 355 -38.99 -8.68 -0.57
N THR A 356 -39.04 -9.42 -1.67
CA THR A 356 -39.35 -8.89 -3.02
C THR A 356 -40.69 -9.39 -3.55
N MET A 357 -41.05 -10.63 -3.23
CA MET A 357 -42.17 -11.35 -3.84
C MET A 357 -43.56 -10.97 -3.28
N ALA A 358 -43.63 -10.53 -2.02
CA ALA A 358 -44.89 -10.17 -1.36
C ALA A 358 -44.64 -9.22 -0.18
N VAL A 359 -45.60 -8.32 0.07
CA VAL A 359 -45.55 -7.38 1.21
C VAL A 359 -45.71 -8.15 2.54
N PRO A 360 -44.75 -8.11 3.47
CA PRO A 360 -44.83 -8.83 4.75
C PRO A 360 -45.87 -8.24 5.71
N GLU A 361 -46.17 -8.93 6.82
CA GLU A 361 -47.12 -8.43 7.83
C GLU A 361 -46.56 -7.20 8.56
N LYS A 362 -45.34 -7.29 9.08
CA LYS A 362 -44.58 -6.17 9.65
C LYS A 362 -43.47 -5.79 8.69
N ALA A 363 -43.44 -4.55 8.21
CA ALA A 363 -42.49 -4.17 7.17
C ALA A 363 -42.15 -2.68 7.10
N PHE A 364 -40.91 -2.42 6.69
CA PHE A 364 -40.53 -1.18 6.01
C PHE A 364 -40.97 -1.25 4.54
N ILE A 365 -41.61 -0.21 4.02
CA ILE A 365 -42.12 -0.10 2.65
C ILE A 365 -41.50 1.14 1.99
N LEU A 366 -40.80 0.94 0.87
CA LEU A 366 -40.07 2.00 0.15
C LEU A 366 -40.92 2.61 -0.98
N SER A 367 -40.70 3.89 -1.34
CA SER A 367 -41.37 4.54 -2.49
C SER A 367 -41.14 3.76 -3.80
N SER A 368 -39.93 3.24 -4.02
CA SER A 368 -39.49 2.42 -5.14
C SER A 368 -40.37 1.19 -5.38
N THR A 369 -40.99 0.64 -4.33
CA THR A 369 -41.93 -0.50 -4.42
C THR A 369 -43.21 -0.18 -5.19
N ARG A 370 -43.60 1.11 -5.25
CA ARG A 370 -44.83 1.61 -5.87
C ARG A 370 -46.07 0.79 -5.50
N THR A 371 -46.14 0.31 -4.25
CA THR A 371 -47.34 -0.38 -3.71
C THR A 371 -48.56 0.54 -3.77
N GLN A 372 -49.77 -0.05 -3.85
CA GLN A 372 -51.01 0.75 -3.90
C GLN A 372 -51.07 1.77 -2.75
N GLN A 373 -50.70 1.36 -1.53
CA GLN A 373 -50.75 2.26 -0.38
C GLN A 373 -49.74 3.41 -0.50
N PHE A 374 -48.54 3.17 -1.05
CA PHE A 374 -47.58 4.26 -1.30
C PHE A 374 -48.09 5.20 -2.40
N ASN A 375 -48.66 4.67 -3.49
CA ASN A 375 -49.24 5.47 -4.58
C ASN A 375 -50.47 6.29 -4.13
N GLU A 376 -51.12 5.93 -3.02
CA GLU A 376 -52.16 6.75 -2.38
C GLU A 376 -51.52 7.86 -1.52
N LEU A 377 -50.48 7.54 -0.75
CA LEU A 377 -49.75 8.49 0.11
C LEU A 377 -49.03 9.58 -0.70
N SER A 378 -48.41 9.22 -1.83
CA SER A 378 -47.69 10.17 -2.69
C SER A 378 -48.58 11.21 -3.36
N THR A 379 -49.91 11.04 -3.34
CA THR A 379 -50.85 12.10 -3.78
C THR A 379 -50.95 13.30 -2.82
N MET A 380 -50.31 13.21 -1.66
CA MET A 380 -50.27 14.25 -0.62
C MET A 380 -48.87 14.88 -0.45
N MET A 381 -47.90 14.51 -1.30
CA MET A 381 -46.51 14.94 -1.23
C MET A 381 -46.15 15.88 -2.39
N SER A 382 -45.11 16.69 -2.20
CA SER A 382 -44.40 17.47 -3.21
C SER A 382 -43.08 16.80 -3.60
N GLU A 383 -42.45 17.20 -4.71
CA GLU A 383 -41.18 16.61 -5.18
C GLU A 383 -40.03 16.84 -4.16
N ASP A 384 -40.04 17.98 -3.46
CA ASP A 384 -39.05 18.35 -2.44
C ASP A 384 -39.38 17.82 -1.01
N GLU A 385 -40.36 16.91 -0.87
CA GLU A 385 -40.82 16.40 0.44
C GLU A 385 -40.49 14.91 0.66
N TYR A 386 -40.07 14.60 1.89
CA TYR A 386 -39.91 13.23 2.39
C TYR A 386 -41.11 12.81 3.24
N LEU A 387 -41.35 11.49 3.32
CA LEU A 387 -42.43 10.88 4.08
C LEU A 387 -41.89 9.83 5.04
N ILE A 388 -42.28 9.94 6.32
CA ILE A 388 -42.16 8.88 7.32
C ILE A 388 -43.55 8.67 7.91
N LYS A 389 -44.21 7.56 7.57
CA LYS A 389 -45.59 7.31 8.00
C LYS A 389 -45.82 5.86 8.41
N THR A 390 -46.45 5.63 9.55
CA THR A 390 -46.85 4.29 9.99
C THR A 390 -48.32 4.03 9.69
N ILE A 391 -48.66 2.85 9.16
CA ILE A 391 -50.04 2.40 8.98
C ILE A 391 -50.17 0.95 9.46
N GLY A 392 -50.88 0.76 10.58
CA GLY A 392 -51.02 -0.55 11.23
C GLY A 392 -49.66 -1.06 11.73
N THR A 393 -49.17 -2.15 11.14
CA THR A 393 -47.87 -2.79 11.46
C THR A 393 -46.75 -2.44 10.48
N LYS A 394 -46.93 -1.42 9.64
CA LYS A 394 -45.99 -1.04 8.57
C LYS A 394 -45.52 0.39 8.72
N ILE A 395 -44.28 0.64 8.32
CA ILE A 395 -43.72 1.98 8.15
C ILE A 395 -43.41 2.21 6.67
N TYR A 396 -43.77 3.39 6.17
CA TYR A 396 -43.61 3.84 4.80
C TYR A 396 -42.55 4.94 4.80
N LEU A 397 -41.48 4.74 4.03
CA LEU A 397 -40.34 5.64 3.89
C LEU A 397 -40.14 5.98 2.41
N GLY A 398 -39.99 7.26 2.07
CA GLY A 398 -39.67 7.66 0.70
C GLY A 398 -39.79 9.15 0.43
N THR A 399 -39.51 9.55 -0.81
CA THR A 399 -39.77 10.89 -1.34
C THR A 399 -40.59 10.79 -2.64
N LEU A 400 -40.88 11.93 -3.29
CA LEU A 400 -41.28 11.97 -4.69
C LEU A 400 -40.12 12.25 -5.66
N SER A 401 -38.91 12.48 -5.14
CA SER A 401 -37.76 12.93 -5.92
C SER A 401 -37.04 11.76 -6.58
N ASP A 402 -37.01 11.75 -7.91
CA ASP A 402 -36.09 10.91 -8.69
C ASP A 402 -34.60 11.26 -8.43
N TYR A 403 -34.31 12.37 -7.72
CA TYR A 403 -32.95 12.70 -7.27
C TYR A 403 -32.62 12.03 -5.92
N TYR A 404 -33.44 12.23 -4.90
CA TYR A 404 -33.12 11.79 -3.53
C TYR A 404 -33.65 10.40 -3.17
N GLN A 405 -34.49 9.79 -4.01
CA GLN A 405 -35.08 8.46 -3.83
C GLN A 405 -35.61 8.26 -2.40
N GLU A 406 -35.27 7.17 -1.69
CA GLU A 406 -35.65 6.98 -0.29
C GLU A 406 -34.71 7.63 0.73
N GLY A 407 -33.50 8.04 0.30
CA GLY A 407 -32.38 8.44 1.17
C GLY A 407 -32.77 9.37 2.33
N PRO A 408 -33.39 10.54 2.09
CA PRO A 408 -33.75 11.48 3.15
C PRO A 408 -34.72 10.90 4.19
N ALA A 409 -35.74 10.13 3.76
CA ALA A 409 -36.71 9.53 4.67
C ALA A 409 -36.08 8.45 5.56
N ILE A 410 -35.15 7.67 5.01
CA ILE A 410 -34.37 6.69 5.78
C ILE A 410 -33.45 7.40 6.78
N HIS A 411 -32.68 8.38 6.32
CA HIS A 411 -31.75 9.12 7.17
C HIS A 411 -32.46 9.86 8.31
N LYS A 412 -33.59 10.53 8.04
CA LYS A 412 -34.43 11.18 9.05
C LYS A 412 -35.05 10.17 10.02
N PHE A 413 -35.53 9.01 9.55
CA PHE A 413 -36.04 7.96 10.45
C PHE A 413 -34.96 7.51 11.45
N PHE A 414 -33.75 7.23 10.99
CA PHE A 414 -32.67 6.76 11.87
C PHE A 414 -32.07 7.87 12.76
N ALA A 415 -31.89 9.08 12.24
CA ALA A 415 -31.38 10.20 13.03
C ALA A 415 -32.38 10.65 14.10
N ASP A 416 -33.64 10.90 13.73
CA ASP A 416 -34.58 11.62 14.59
C ASP A 416 -35.48 10.70 15.44
N TYR A 417 -35.73 9.44 15.01
CA TYR A 417 -36.61 8.50 15.70
C TYR A 417 -35.90 7.30 16.33
N VAL A 418 -34.90 6.73 15.63
CA VAL A 418 -34.01 5.71 16.23
C VAL A 418 -32.94 6.39 17.11
N GLY A 419 -32.64 7.67 16.84
CA GLY A 419 -31.79 8.51 17.69
C GLY A 419 -30.31 8.19 17.55
N ILE A 420 -29.84 7.84 16.35
CA ILE A 420 -28.43 7.49 16.08
C ILE A 420 -27.73 8.62 15.31
N ASP A 421 -26.49 8.97 15.68
CA ASP A 421 -25.64 9.71 14.73
C ASP A 421 -25.27 8.74 13.60
N LEU A 422 -25.63 9.14 12.38
CA LEU A 422 -25.50 8.28 11.22
C LEU A 422 -24.02 7.94 10.94
N ILE A 423 -23.11 8.90 11.12
CA ILE A 423 -21.69 8.74 10.75
C ILE A 423 -21.00 7.74 11.68
N THR A 424 -21.09 7.99 13.00
CA THR A 424 -20.43 7.17 14.04
C THR A 424 -21.18 5.89 14.39
N CYS A 425 -22.45 5.77 13.97
CA CYS A 425 -23.42 4.77 14.42
C CYS A 425 -23.68 4.79 15.94
N GLU A 426 -23.25 5.81 16.68
CA GLU A 426 -23.53 5.96 18.11
C GLU A 426 -25.02 6.26 18.35
N ALA A 427 -25.63 5.54 19.30
CA ALA A 427 -27.02 5.78 19.69
C ALA A 427 -27.13 6.69 20.93
N SER A 428 -28.02 7.66 20.88
CA SER A 428 -28.40 8.52 22.02
C SER A 428 -29.09 7.75 23.16
N SER A 429 -29.60 6.54 22.88
CA SER A 429 -30.21 5.62 23.84
C SER A 429 -29.87 4.17 23.49
N ASN A 430 -29.70 3.32 24.51
CA ASN A 430 -29.54 1.88 24.31
C ASN A 430 -30.87 1.11 24.18
N THR A 431 -31.99 1.84 24.26
CA THR A 431 -33.36 1.32 24.16
C THR A 431 -34.17 2.26 23.27
N VAL A 432 -34.74 1.73 22.19
CA VAL A 432 -35.51 2.49 21.20
C VAL A 432 -36.97 2.01 21.24
N GLU A 433 -37.91 2.92 21.47
CA GLU A 433 -39.35 2.64 21.47
C GLU A 433 -40.06 3.63 20.53
N ILE A 434 -40.44 3.16 19.34
CA ILE A 434 -41.10 3.98 18.30
C ILE A 434 -42.57 3.60 18.20
N GLY A 435 -43.44 4.59 18.37
CA GLY A 435 -44.90 4.47 18.23
C GLY A 435 -45.40 4.70 16.80
N GLU A 436 -46.59 5.29 16.67
CA GLU A 436 -47.10 5.78 15.38
C GLU A 436 -46.34 7.05 14.96
N ILE A 437 -45.97 7.15 13.68
CA ILE A 437 -45.37 8.33 13.05
C ILE A 437 -46.28 8.79 11.91
N ASP A 438 -46.48 10.10 11.78
CA ASP A 438 -47.10 10.72 10.61
C ASP A 438 -46.42 12.06 10.31
N VAL A 439 -45.35 12.00 9.49
CA VAL A 439 -44.56 13.16 9.07
C VAL A 439 -44.42 13.18 7.55
N CYS A 440 -44.68 14.34 6.96
CA CYS A 440 -44.29 14.71 5.61
C CYS A 440 -43.75 16.15 5.66
N GLU A 441 -42.48 16.33 5.25
CA GLU A 441 -41.70 17.54 5.48
C GLU A 441 -40.69 17.78 4.34
N VAL A 442 -40.19 19.01 4.22
CA VAL A 442 -39.25 19.43 3.17
C VAL A 442 -37.85 18.85 3.42
N ILE A 443 -37.14 18.52 2.34
CA ILE A 443 -35.81 17.90 2.32
C ILE A 443 -34.69 18.95 2.53
N ASP A 444 -34.83 19.84 3.54
CA ASP A 444 -33.94 21.00 3.76
C ASP A 444 -32.44 20.64 3.81
N ASP A 445 -32.09 19.46 4.33
CA ASP A 445 -30.69 19.01 4.50
C ASP A 445 -30.03 18.45 3.22
N TYR A 446 -30.79 18.11 2.17
CA TYR A 446 -30.26 17.57 0.91
C TYR A 446 -30.59 18.42 -0.33
N LEU A 447 -31.45 19.44 -0.18
CA LEU A 447 -31.79 20.37 -1.25
C LEU A 447 -30.54 21.00 -1.89
N MET A 448 -30.56 21.13 -3.22
CA MET A 448 -29.55 21.91 -3.95
C MET A 448 -29.61 23.37 -3.49
N LYS A 449 -28.49 23.86 -2.96
CA LYS A 449 -28.37 25.25 -2.50
C LYS A 449 -27.87 26.13 -3.64
N GLU A 450 -28.35 27.37 -3.71
CA GLU A 450 -27.73 28.38 -4.57
C GLU A 450 -26.42 28.83 -3.93
N ALA A 451 -25.31 28.77 -4.67
CA ALA A 451 -24.05 29.37 -4.25
C ALA A 451 -24.02 30.84 -4.67
N ASP A 452 -24.55 31.70 -3.79
CA ASP A 452 -24.54 33.16 -3.98
C ASP A 452 -23.15 33.79 -3.81
N ASP A 453 -23.04 35.08 -4.17
CA ASP A 453 -21.80 35.85 -4.08
C ASP A 453 -21.20 35.92 -2.66
N GLU A 454 -22.01 35.85 -1.60
CA GLU A 454 -21.54 35.93 -0.21
C GLU A 454 -20.96 34.59 0.26
N PHE A 455 -21.63 33.48 -0.07
CA PHE A 455 -21.14 32.12 0.14
C PHE A 455 -19.85 31.85 -0.66
N LEU A 456 -19.82 32.20 -1.94
CA LEU A 456 -18.63 32.03 -2.78
C LEU A 456 -17.45 32.88 -2.25
N ALA A 457 -17.70 34.11 -1.80
CA ALA A 457 -16.66 34.95 -1.21
C ALA A 457 -16.12 34.41 0.13
N ASP A 458 -16.96 33.77 0.96
CA ASP A 458 -16.52 33.10 2.19
C ASP A 458 -15.68 31.84 1.92
N ILE A 459 -16.09 31.01 0.96
CA ILE A 459 -15.31 29.85 0.50
C ILE A 459 -13.93 30.29 -0.03
N ASP A 460 -13.90 31.31 -0.89
CA ASP A 460 -12.67 31.87 -1.45
C ASP A 460 -11.78 32.50 -0.36
N ALA A 461 -12.37 33.21 0.62
CA ALA A 461 -11.64 33.80 1.73
C ALA A 461 -11.02 32.74 2.67
N LYS A 462 -11.72 31.63 2.93
CA LYS A 462 -11.20 30.50 3.73
C LYS A 462 -10.07 29.78 2.98
N ALA A 463 -10.24 29.52 1.69
CA ALA A 463 -9.21 28.89 0.85
C ALA A 463 -7.92 29.74 0.80
N GLU A 464 -8.05 31.05 0.57
CA GLU A 464 -6.92 31.98 0.56
C GLU A 464 -6.30 32.13 1.96
N ALA A 465 -7.09 32.11 3.05
CA ALA A 465 -6.56 32.14 4.41
C ALA A 465 -5.71 30.89 4.74
N LEU A 466 -6.17 29.69 4.37
CA LEU A 466 -5.40 28.45 4.51
C LEU A 466 -4.10 28.53 3.68
N LYS A 467 -4.20 28.86 2.40
CA LYS A 467 -3.06 29.08 1.49
C LYS A 467 -2.06 30.10 2.05
N GLN A 468 -2.50 31.24 2.58
CA GLN A 468 -1.61 32.22 3.20
C GLN A 468 -0.95 31.69 4.48
N SER A 469 -1.63 30.84 5.28
CA SER A 469 -1.00 30.18 6.42
C SER A 469 0.12 29.22 5.99
N ILE A 470 -0.04 28.56 4.83
CA ILE A 470 0.93 27.64 4.23
C ILE A 470 2.12 28.41 3.63
N VAL A 471 1.87 29.41 2.79
CA VAL A 471 2.91 30.22 2.13
C VAL A 471 3.79 30.94 3.16
N ASN A 472 3.18 31.48 4.22
CA ASN A 472 3.89 32.20 5.29
C ASN A 472 4.30 31.32 6.49
N SER A 473 4.14 30.00 6.42
CA SER A 473 4.44 29.09 7.54
C SER A 473 5.91 29.17 7.98
N THR A 474 6.15 29.21 9.29
CA THR A 474 7.49 29.09 9.89
C THR A 474 7.94 27.63 9.96
N THR A 475 9.25 27.40 9.95
CA THR A 475 9.85 26.08 10.17
C THR A 475 9.53 25.56 11.58
N ASN A 476 8.94 24.37 11.68
CA ASN A 476 8.66 23.71 12.95
C ASN A 476 8.78 22.19 12.78
N ILE A 477 10.00 21.68 12.90
CA ILE A 477 10.37 20.27 12.73
C ILE A 477 11.10 19.76 13.98
N GLU A 478 11.03 18.45 14.21
CA GLU A 478 11.87 17.75 15.18
C GLU A 478 12.92 16.92 14.43
N TYR A 479 14.17 16.98 14.91
CA TYR A 479 15.28 16.16 14.43
C TYR A 479 16.19 15.83 15.61
N THR A 480 16.88 14.69 15.58
CA THR A 480 17.59 14.12 16.75
C THR A 480 19.11 14.12 16.61
N GLY A 481 19.61 14.37 15.41
CA GLY A 481 21.03 14.44 15.06
C GLY A 481 21.50 15.87 14.79
N THR A 482 22.13 16.03 13.62
CA THR A 482 22.89 17.21 13.19
C THR A 482 22.07 18.06 12.23
N ALA A 483 22.10 19.39 12.36
CA ALA A 483 21.56 20.28 11.34
C ALA A 483 22.69 20.75 10.41
N TYR A 484 22.52 20.54 9.12
CA TYR A 484 23.35 21.09 8.05
C TYR A 484 22.62 22.22 7.34
N TYR A 485 23.33 23.26 6.92
CA TYR A 485 22.79 24.49 6.35
C TYR A 485 23.21 24.64 4.88
N VAL A 486 22.31 25.15 4.04
CA VAL A 486 22.52 25.34 2.59
C VAL A 486 22.12 26.76 2.20
N SER A 487 22.95 27.45 1.41
CA SER A 487 22.85 28.88 1.09
C SER A 487 23.58 29.18 -0.22
N ASN A 488 23.01 30.01 -1.10
CA ASN A 488 23.70 30.43 -2.33
C ASN A 488 24.97 31.26 -2.08
N ASP A 489 25.19 31.76 -0.87
CA ASP A 489 26.43 32.43 -0.44
C ASP A 489 27.45 31.47 0.24
N GLY A 490 27.16 30.16 0.27
CA GLY A 490 27.96 29.12 0.93
C GLY A 490 29.17 28.62 0.12
N ASN A 491 29.75 27.50 0.57
CA ASN A 491 30.77 26.73 -0.17
C ASN A 491 30.60 25.24 0.14
N ASP A 492 30.63 24.39 -0.87
CA ASP A 492 30.49 22.94 -0.74
C ASP A 492 31.70 22.26 -0.06
N GLU A 493 32.85 22.95 0.02
CA GLU A 493 34.00 22.54 0.84
C GLU A 493 33.79 22.77 2.35
N ASN A 494 32.72 23.44 2.77
CA ASN A 494 32.43 23.69 4.18
C ASN A 494 31.90 22.44 4.92
N ASP A 495 31.92 22.49 6.25
CA ASP A 495 31.32 21.46 7.11
C ASP A 495 29.78 21.46 7.11
N GLY A 496 29.14 22.53 6.64
CA GLY A 496 27.69 22.68 6.63
C GLY A 496 27.07 22.97 8.00
N LEU A 497 27.84 23.01 9.10
CA LEU A 497 27.30 22.92 10.47
C LEU A 497 26.72 24.23 11.03
N THR A 498 26.87 25.35 10.33
CA THR A 498 26.31 26.66 10.70
C THR A 498 25.83 27.43 9.47
N PRO A 499 24.92 28.42 9.60
CA PRO A 499 24.58 29.34 8.52
C PRO A 499 25.80 30.01 7.85
N GLU A 500 26.83 30.32 8.65
CA GLU A 500 28.08 30.92 8.19
C GLU A 500 29.04 29.92 7.50
N THR A 501 28.84 28.62 7.71
CA THR A 501 29.58 27.51 7.06
C THR A 501 28.67 26.65 6.18
N ALA A 502 27.60 27.23 5.64
CA ALA A 502 26.65 26.51 4.79
C ALA A 502 27.28 25.96 3.50
N TRP A 503 26.72 24.86 3.00
CA TRP A 503 26.95 24.37 1.63
C TRP A 503 26.29 25.29 0.59
N ALA A 504 26.72 25.20 -0.67
CA ALA A 504 26.26 26.02 -1.77
C ALA A 504 25.21 25.34 -2.66
N THR A 505 25.32 24.03 -2.92
CA THR A 505 24.58 23.36 -4.01
C THR A 505 23.69 22.20 -3.55
N LEU A 506 22.77 21.79 -4.45
CA LEU A 506 21.96 20.57 -4.31
C LEU A 506 22.81 19.30 -4.51
N ASP A 507 23.80 19.36 -5.41
CA ASP A 507 24.75 18.27 -5.68
C ASP A 507 25.50 17.86 -4.41
N ARG A 508 25.92 18.84 -3.60
CA ARG A 508 26.62 18.61 -2.33
C ARG A 508 25.80 17.86 -1.28
N ILE A 509 24.47 17.98 -1.32
CA ILE A 509 23.54 17.23 -0.45
C ILE A 509 23.51 15.76 -0.90
N SER A 510 23.35 15.53 -2.20
CA SER A 510 23.34 14.19 -2.80
C SER A 510 24.69 13.47 -2.67
N ALA A 511 25.77 14.23 -2.51
CA ALA A 511 27.15 13.74 -2.35
C ALA A 511 27.67 13.73 -0.90
N ALA A 512 26.80 13.85 0.13
CA ALA A 512 27.19 13.94 1.53
C ALA A 512 27.18 12.59 2.28
N PRO A 513 28.30 11.85 2.40
CA PRO A 513 28.36 10.59 3.18
C PRO A 513 28.18 10.78 4.69
N GLU A 514 28.26 12.01 5.20
CA GLU A 514 28.04 12.36 6.61
C GLU A 514 26.57 12.53 7.02
N LEU A 515 25.63 12.61 6.06
CA LEU A 515 24.20 12.63 6.32
C LEU A 515 23.71 11.24 6.74
N LYS A 516 22.92 11.18 7.82
CA LYS A 516 22.33 9.93 8.32
C LYS A 516 20.97 10.15 8.99
N SER A 517 20.27 9.07 9.26
CA SER A 517 19.01 9.07 9.99
C SER A 517 19.07 9.88 11.29
N GLY A 518 18.12 10.79 11.46
CA GLY A 518 18.02 11.75 12.56
C GLY A 518 18.59 13.14 12.26
N ASP A 519 19.42 13.31 11.23
CA ASP A 519 19.94 14.62 10.81
C ASP A 519 18.87 15.46 10.07
N ALA A 520 19.14 16.77 9.90
CA ALA A 520 18.32 17.69 9.13
C ALA A 520 19.16 18.53 8.15
N VAL A 521 18.58 18.86 7.00
CA VAL A 521 19.15 19.77 5.98
C VAL A 521 18.26 21.00 5.86
N LEU A 522 18.83 22.17 6.10
CA LEU A 522 18.12 23.44 6.21
C LEU A 522 18.55 24.38 5.09
N PHE A 523 17.63 24.71 4.19
CA PHE A 523 17.84 25.65 3.09
C PHE A 523 17.53 27.09 3.50
N ARG A 524 18.33 28.06 3.05
CA ARG A 524 18.13 29.48 3.40
C ARG A 524 16.90 30.05 2.69
N ARG A 525 16.02 30.71 3.44
CA ARG A 525 14.89 31.49 2.90
C ARG A 525 15.41 32.63 2.01
N GLY A 526 14.61 32.98 1.00
CA GLY A 526 14.98 33.94 -0.04
C GLY A 526 15.77 33.35 -1.21
N ASP A 527 16.60 32.32 -1.01
CA ASP A 527 17.44 31.73 -2.06
C ASP A 527 16.63 30.95 -3.13
N ILE A 528 17.29 30.70 -4.26
CA ILE A 528 16.82 29.84 -5.35
C ILE A 528 17.93 28.84 -5.65
N PHE A 529 17.68 27.58 -5.34
CA PHE A 529 18.53 26.44 -5.67
C PHE A 529 18.01 25.80 -6.96
N ARG A 530 18.89 25.51 -7.92
CA ARG A 530 18.52 24.96 -9.24
C ARG A 530 19.05 23.55 -9.40
N GLY A 531 18.28 22.69 -10.06
CA GLY A 531 18.61 21.28 -10.27
C GLY A 531 17.68 20.35 -9.50
N HIS A 532 18.24 19.24 -8.99
CA HIS A 532 17.52 18.17 -8.31
C HIS A 532 18.37 17.57 -7.18
N PHE A 533 17.77 16.85 -6.24
CA PHE A 533 18.51 16.08 -5.24
C PHE A 533 17.81 14.77 -4.83
N GLY A 534 18.60 13.81 -4.36
CA GLY A 534 18.11 12.61 -3.69
C GLY A 534 18.05 12.82 -2.17
N CYS A 535 16.96 12.38 -1.55
CA CYS A 535 16.85 12.34 -0.09
C CYS A 535 17.66 11.17 0.50
N VAL A 536 18.18 11.38 1.71
CA VAL A 536 18.84 10.36 2.54
C VAL A 536 17.84 9.84 3.58
N GLU A 537 17.85 8.53 3.85
CA GLU A 537 16.89 7.89 4.75
C GLU A 537 17.02 8.40 6.19
N GLY A 538 15.88 8.75 6.79
CA GLY A 538 15.80 9.29 8.14
C GLY A 538 16.14 10.79 8.26
N VAL A 539 16.38 11.49 7.15
CA VAL A 539 16.74 12.92 7.14
C VAL A 539 15.52 13.81 6.90
N THR A 540 15.45 14.93 7.61
CA THR A 540 14.43 15.98 7.41
C THR A 540 14.98 17.15 6.59
N TYR A 541 14.24 17.59 5.56
CA TYR A 541 14.59 18.70 4.69
C TYR A 541 13.67 19.88 5.00
N SER A 542 14.20 21.03 5.39
CA SER A 542 13.41 22.21 5.76
C SER A 542 14.12 23.55 5.48
N ALA A 543 13.59 24.65 5.98
CA ALA A 543 14.05 26.02 5.76
C ALA A 543 14.65 26.68 7.01
N TYR A 544 15.54 27.66 6.85
CA TYR A 544 15.99 28.55 7.93
C TYR A 544 16.12 30.01 7.45
N GLY A 545 16.28 30.94 8.41
CA GLY A 545 16.36 32.37 8.12
C GLY A 545 14.98 33.01 7.95
N GLU A 546 14.91 34.07 7.15
CA GLU A 546 13.75 34.97 7.04
C GLU A 546 13.32 35.20 5.59
N GLY A 547 12.03 35.48 5.37
CA GLY A 547 11.46 35.78 4.05
C GLY A 547 10.79 34.60 3.34
N VAL A 548 10.71 34.66 2.01
CA VAL A 548 10.04 33.63 1.19
C VAL A 548 10.69 32.25 1.34
N LYS A 549 9.90 31.18 1.18
CA LYS A 549 10.37 29.80 1.23
C LYS A 549 11.62 29.59 0.34
N PRO A 550 12.55 28.70 0.72
CA PRO A 550 13.65 28.32 -0.15
C PRO A 550 13.08 27.67 -1.41
N ARG A 551 13.52 28.16 -2.57
CA ARG A 551 12.97 27.76 -3.87
C ARG A 551 13.85 26.71 -4.52
N ILE A 552 13.31 25.51 -4.74
CA ILE A 552 13.97 24.40 -5.42
C ILE A 552 13.41 24.34 -6.84
N TRP A 553 14.19 24.78 -7.83
CA TRP A 553 13.76 24.92 -9.22
C TRP A 553 14.37 23.84 -10.10
N GLY A 554 13.53 23.01 -10.73
CA GLY A 554 13.96 22.02 -11.72
C GLY A 554 14.55 22.65 -12.99
N SER A 555 14.20 23.92 -13.27
CA SER A 555 14.76 24.70 -14.36
C SER A 555 16.25 25.02 -14.11
N PRO A 556 17.18 24.60 -15.00
CA PRO A 556 18.61 24.71 -14.77
C PRO A 556 19.13 26.16 -14.82
N PHE A 557 18.45 27.05 -15.55
CA PHE A 557 18.83 28.45 -15.72
C PHE A 557 17.66 29.31 -16.22
N ASP A 558 17.78 30.63 -16.06
CA ASP A 558 16.82 31.60 -16.60
C ASP A 558 17.21 31.97 -18.04
N GLY A 559 16.44 31.48 -19.01
CA GLY A 559 16.62 31.69 -20.45
C GLY A 559 16.37 33.12 -20.96
N ALA A 560 15.97 34.07 -20.10
CA ALA A 560 16.06 35.51 -20.42
C ALA A 560 17.48 36.07 -20.18
N LYS A 561 18.32 35.37 -19.40
CA LYS A 561 19.62 35.83 -18.90
C LYS A 561 20.78 34.90 -19.28
N HIS A 562 20.48 33.64 -19.52
CA HIS A 562 21.40 32.57 -19.94
C HIS A 562 21.13 32.19 -21.40
N GLY A 563 22.18 31.77 -22.13
CA GLY A 563 22.10 31.46 -23.55
C GLY A 563 21.71 32.66 -24.42
N THR A 564 21.22 32.38 -25.63
CA THR A 564 20.72 33.36 -26.60
C THR A 564 19.58 32.77 -27.43
N TRP A 565 18.79 33.64 -28.06
CA TRP A 565 17.69 33.26 -28.96
C TRP A 565 17.98 33.75 -30.37
N GLU A 566 18.26 32.82 -31.28
CA GLU A 566 18.57 33.08 -32.70
C GLU A 566 17.28 32.99 -33.54
N GLU A 567 16.95 34.03 -34.32
CA GLU A 567 15.81 33.98 -35.26
C GLU A 567 16.20 33.14 -36.50
N VAL A 568 15.75 31.89 -36.54
CA VAL A 568 16.08 30.91 -37.60
C VAL A 568 15.08 30.91 -38.75
N ALA A 569 13.88 31.45 -38.52
CA ALA A 569 12.85 31.76 -39.52
C ALA A 569 11.97 32.90 -38.97
N PRO A 570 11.16 33.61 -39.79
CA PRO A 570 10.40 34.77 -39.33
C PRO A 570 9.51 34.46 -38.10
N ASN A 571 9.75 35.17 -36.99
CA ASN A 571 9.16 34.95 -35.67
C ASN A 571 9.50 33.60 -34.99
N ILE A 572 10.43 32.80 -35.51
CA ILE A 572 10.83 31.50 -34.95
C ILE A 572 12.24 31.59 -34.39
N TYR A 573 12.33 31.51 -33.07
CA TYR A 573 13.59 31.61 -32.33
C TYR A 573 14.04 30.24 -31.85
N LYS A 574 15.26 29.86 -32.19
CA LYS A 574 15.95 28.72 -31.62
C LYS A 574 16.74 29.17 -30.39
N TYR A 575 16.63 28.45 -29.28
CA TYR A 575 17.52 28.66 -28.12
C TYR A 575 18.92 28.06 -28.40
N SER A 576 19.98 28.73 -27.95
CA SER A 576 21.36 28.31 -28.25
C SER A 576 21.80 27.04 -27.54
N GLU A 577 21.34 26.81 -26.31
CA GLU A 577 21.78 25.69 -25.50
C GLU A 577 21.08 24.38 -25.88
N SER A 578 21.80 23.27 -25.74
CA SER A 578 21.22 21.92 -25.77
C SER A 578 20.80 21.52 -24.35
N PHE A 579 19.68 20.81 -24.22
CA PHE A 579 19.22 20.28 -22.94
C PHE A 579 19.67 18.82 -22.70
N GLU A 580 20.87 18.44 -23.18
CA GLU A 580 21.56 17.16 -22.88
C GLU A 580 20.66 15.91 -22.94
N GLY A 581 19.96 15.72 -24.07
CA GLY A 581 19.06 14.57 -24.25
C GLY A 581 17.82 14.56 -23.35
N ASN A 582 17.43 15.68 -22.76
CA ASN A 582 16.19 15.82 -22.00
C ASN A 582 15.08 16.45 -22.85
N ASP A 583 13.85 15.99 -22.65
CA ASP A 583 12.67 16.68 -23.11
C ASP A 583 12.38 17.92 -22.25
N ILE A 584 11.63 18.87 -22.80
CA ILE A 584 11.22 20.11 -22.13
C ILE A 584 9.70 20.13 -22.09
N GLY A 585 9.13 19.95 -20.91
CA GLY A 585 7.69 19.79 -20.70
C GLY A 585 6.90 21.07 -20.92
N ALA A 586 7.51 22.22 -20.62
CA ALA A 586 6.94 23.56 -20.74
C ALA A 586 8.03 24.63 -20.77
N VAL A 587 7.65 25.81 -21.23
CA VAL A 587 8.41 27.05 -21.07
C VAL A 587 7.53 28.03 -20.29
N MET A 588 8.02 28.47 -19.13
CA MET A 588 7.32 29.41 -18.24
C MET A 588 7.93 30.80 -18.42
N PHE A 589 7.09 31.81 -18.62
CA PHE A 589 7.53 33.21 -18.78
C PHE A 589 7.15 34.03 -17.55
N ASN A 590 8.00 35.00 -17.19
CA ASN A 590 7.83 35.87 -16.02
C ASN A 590 7.45 35.07 -14.75
N TYR A 591 8.22 34.02 -14.43
CA TYR A 591 7.99 33.17 -13.26
C TYR A 591 6.63 32.44 -13.22
N GLY A 592 5.92 32.31 -14.35
CA GLY A 592 4.67 31.56 -14.46
C GLY A 592 3.43 32.37 -14.87
N GLU A 593 3.54 33.69 -15.07
CA GLU A 593 2.44 34.52 -15.60
C GLU A 593 1.90 34.03 -16.95
N LYS A 594 2.76 33.45 -17.79
CA LYS A 594 2.40 32.83 -19.07
C LYS A 594 3.14 31.51 -19.25
N VAL A 595 2.50 30.56 -19.93
CA VAL A 595 3.05 29.23 -20.25
C VAL A 595 2.99 29.03 -21.77
N ALA A 596 4.06 28.51 -22.36
CA ALA A 596 4.09 28.15 -23.77
C ALA A 596 3.30 26.85 -24.04
N THR A 597 2.49 26.82 -25.10
CA THR A 597 1.83 25.60 -25.55
C THR A 597 2.81 24.73 -26.33
N LYS A 598 3.02 23.49 -25.84
CA LYS A 598 3.91 22.52 -26.48
C LYS A 598 3.24 21.86 -27.68
N ILE A 599 3.93 21.87 -28.82
CA ILE A 599 3.56 21.10 -30.01
C ILE A 599 4.28 19.76 -29.98
N CYS A 600 3.52 18.68 -29.81
CA CYS A 600 3.99 17.30 -29.96
C CYS A 600 3.51 16.76 -31.32
N PRO A 601 4.36 16.69 -32.36
CA PRO A 601 4.01 15.99 -33.60
C PRO A 601 4.06 14.47 -33.42
N ARG A 602 3.49 13.72 -34.37
CA ARG A 602 3.60 12.27 -34.44
C ARG A 602 4.84 11.86 -35.26
N TYR A 603 5.50 10.78 -34.84
CA TYR A 603 6.64 10.20 -35.53
C TYR A 603 6.20 8.93 -36.23
N SER A 604 6.22 8.93 -37.56
CA SER A 604 5.92 7.73 -38.35
C SER A 604 7.07 6.71 -38.25
N PRO A 605 6.80 5.39 -38.36
CA PRO A 605 7.84 4.36 -38.27
C PRO A 605 8.98 4.51 -39.29
N ASP A 606 8.72 5.13 -40.44
CA ASP A 606 9.74 5.46 -41.45
C ASP A 606 10.67 6.62 -41.01
N GLY A 607 10.17 7.58 -40.23
CA GLY A 607 10.89 8.78 -39.79
C GLY A 607 10.26 10.10 -40.26
N ALA A 608 9.11 10.05 -40.95
CA ALA A 608 8.36 11.27 -41.23
C ALA A 608 7.75 11.84 -39.93
N ILE A 609 8.11 13.08 -39.60
CA ILE A 609 7.48 13.87 -38.53
C ILE A 609 6.23 14.52 -39.13
N ASN A 610 5.06 14.26 -38.55
CA ASN A 610 3.76 14.72 -39.06
C ASN A 610 2.91 15.35 -37.96
N ASP A 611 2.01 16.25 -38.31
CA ASP A 611 1.05 16.83 -37.36
C ASP A 611 -0.10 15.85 -37.02
N TRP A 612 -1.06 16.31 -36.21
CA TRP A 612 -2.21 15.49 -35.82
C TRP A 612 -3.19 15.19 -36.99
N THR A 613 -3.11 15.93 -38.10
CA THR A 613 -3.86 15.67 -39.35
C THR A 613 -3.16 14.67 -40.27
N GLY A 614 -1.86 14.41 -40.06
CA GLY A 614 -1.02 13.59 -40.92
C GLY A 614 -0.28 14.39 -42.00
N ALA A 615 -0.22 15.72 -41.90
CA ALA A 615 0.56 16.56 -42.78
C ALA A 615 2.03 16.66 -42.31
N PRO A 616 3.03 16.74 -43.20
CA PRO A 616 4.43 16.87 -42.81
C PRO A 616 4.70 18.11 -41.93
N PHE A 617 5.36 17.90 -40.80
CA PHE A 617 5.63 18.91 -39.79
C PHE A 617 7.09 19.40 -39.84
N SER A 618 7.30 20.66 -39.46
CA SER A 618 8.61 21.31 -39.31
C SER A 618 8.48 22.41 -38.25
N TYR A 619 9.56 22.76 -37.54
CA TYR A 619 9.55 23.91 -36.63
C TYR A 619 9.14 25.23 -37.33
N THR A 620 9.31 25.30 -38.65
CA THR A 620 8.89 26.44 -39.49
C THR A 620 7.39 26.50 -39.81
N THR A 621 6.58 25.50 -39.42
CA THR A 621 5.10 25.55 -39.57
C THR A 621 4.39 26.08 -38.32
N ILE A 622 5.10 26.20 -37.20
CA ILE A 622 4.62 26.87 -35.99
C ILE A 622 4.43 28.35 -36.31
N ASN A 623 3.27 28.91 -35.99
CA ASN A 623 2.89 30.26 -36.43
C ASN A 623 2.02 31.04 -35.42
N THR A 624 1.82 30.46 -34.23
CA THR A 624 1.01 31.03 -33.14
C THR A 624 1.95 31.42 -32.01
N ASP A 625 1.75 32.60 -31.45
CA ASP A 625 2.65 33.14 -30.42
C ASP A 625 2.73 32.24 -29.18
N LEU A 626 3.94 32.07 -28.65
CA LEU A 626 4.27 31.20 -27.53
C LEU A 626 3.95 29.71 -27.75
N PHE A 627 3.86 29.25 -29.00
CA PHE A 627 3.90 27.82 -29.31
C PHE A 627 5.36 27.36 -29.48
N PHE A 628 5.73 26.24 -28.88
CA PHE A 628 7.10 25.71 -28.93
C PHE A 628 7.17 24.23 -29.31
N PHE A 629 8.33 23.81 -29.82
CA PHE A 629 8.65 22.45 -30.21
C PHE A 629 10.07 22.10 -29.75
N VAL A 630 10.25 20.87 -29.26
CA VAL A 630 11.57 20.31 -28.94
C VAL A 630 11.93 19.34 -30.06
N HIS A 631 13.00 19.62 -30.80
CA HIS A 631 13.46 18.75 -31.86
C HIS A 631 14.43 17.69 -31.30
N ASN A 632 13.98 16.44 -31.31
CA ASN A 632 14.81 15.24 -31.22
C ASN A 632 15.13 14.71 -32.63
N TYR A 633 16.31 14.12 -32.79
CA TYR A 633 16.70 13.44 -34.04
C TYR A 633 16.23 11.97 -34.09
N ASP A 634 16.16 11.31 -32.94
CA ASP A 634 15.89 9.87 -32.84
C ASP A 634 14.52 9.55 -32.21
N LYS A 635 13.97 8.41 -32.63
CA LYS A 635 12.54 8.05 -32.48
C LYS A 635 12.13 7.61 -31.08
N TYR A 636 13.07 7.50 -30.13
CA TYR A 636 12.82 6.92 -28.81
C TYR A 636 12.84 8.00 -27.73
N ILE A 637 11.77 8.00 -26.94
CA ILE A 637 11.58 8.83 -25.75
C ILE A 637 11.09 7.92 -24.64
N THR A 638 11.74 8.01 -23.48
CA THR A 638 11.37 7.27 -22.27
C THR A 638 11.33 8.26 -21.11
N TYR A 639 10.14 8.55 -20.60
CA TYR A 639 9.94 9.26 -19.32
C TYR A 639 10.68 10.62 -19.21
N GLY A 640 10.60 11.44 -20.27
CA GLY A 640 11.29 12.73 -20.35
C GLY A 640 12.76 12.68 -20.78
N LYS A 641 13.35 11.50 -21.01
CA LYS A 641 14.67 11.32 -21.65
C LYS A 641 14.51 11.00 -23.14
N LEU A 642 15.39 11.56 -23.95
CA LEU A 642 15.49 11.38 -25.40
C LEU A 642 16.70 10.48 -25.71
N ASP A 643 16.58 9.58 -26.70
CA ASP A 643 17.67 8.71 -27.16
C ASP A 643 18.65 9.45 -28.10
N THR A 644 19.06 10.67 -27.74
CA THR A 644 19.92 11.53 -28.57
C THR A 644 20.63 12.59 -27.72
N GLU A 645 21.86 12.97 -28.10
CA GLU A 645 22.71 13.92 -27.36
C GLU A 645 22.14 15.37 -27.36
N TYR A 646 21.22 15.70 -28.27
CA TYR A 646 20.71 17.06 -28.47
C TYR A 646 19.18 17.17 -28.46
N GLY A 647 18.65 17.92 -27.48
CA GLY A 647 17.29 18.45 -27.51
C GLY A 647 17.31 19.94 -27.81
N TYR A 648 16.87 20.35 -29.02
CA TYR A 648 16.84 21.76 -29.43
C TYR A 648 15.44 22.35 -29.34
N LEU A 649 15.30 23.46 -28.60
CA LEU A 649 14.03 24.19 -28.46
C LEU A 649 13.86 25.25 -29.56
N TYR A 650 12.69 25.23 -30.19
CA TYR A 650 12.21 26.24 -31.14
C TYR A 650 10.90 26.86 -30.63
N LEU A 651 10.84 28.18 -30.56
CA LEU A 651 9.72 28.96 -30.02
C LEU A 651 9.21 29.97 -31.07
N CYS A 652 7.90 30.00 -31.30
CA CYS A 652 7.29 31.09 -32.05
C CYS A 652 7.06 32.29 -31.13
N SER A 653 7.61 33.45 -31.50
CA SER A 653 7.58 34.70 -30.73
C SER A 653 7.32 35.86 -31.68
N THR A 654 6.06 36.28 -31.79
CA THR A 654 5.59 37.24 -32.82
C THR A 654 5.77 38.70 -32.45
N GLU A 655 6.11 39.00 -31.18
CA GLU A 655 6.36 40.36 -30.69
C GLU A 655 7.86 40.66 -30.48
N GLY A 656 8.76 39.89 -31.10
CA GLY A 656 10.23 40.09 -31.04
C GLY A 656 10.98 38.99 -30.26
N ASN A 657 12.22 39.28 -29.86
CA ASN A 657 13.09 38.29 -29.23
C ASN A 657 12.57 37.87 -27.83
N PRO A 658 12.45 36.57 -27.51
CA PRO A 658 11.96 36.11 -26.21
C PRO A 658 12.66 36.73 -24.99
N ALA A 659 13.99 36.89 -25.03
CA ALA A 659 14.76 37.48 -23.92
C ALA A 659 14.58 39.01 -23.78
N GLU A 660 14.03 39.68 -24.79
CA GLU A 660 13.63 41.09 -24.70
C GLU A 660 12.16 41.26 -24.27
N ARG A 661 11.31 40.25 -24.50
CA ARG A 661 9.89 40.24 -24.14
C ARG A 661 9.61 39.91 -22.68
N PHE A 662 10.47 39.11 -22.04
CA PHE A 662 10.17 38.49 -20.74
C PHE A 662 11.28 38.73 -19.70
N GLN A 663 10.87 38.99 -18.46
CA GLN A 663 11.78 39.21 -17.33
C GLN A 663 12.51 37.93 -16.91
N SER A 664 11.90 36.77 -17.16
CA SER A 664 12.43 35.44 -16.85
C SER A 664 11.84 34.43 -17.84
N ILE A 665 12.65 33.45 -18.25
CA ILE A 665 12.20 32.27 -19.02
C ILE A 665 12.71 31.03 -18.29
N GLU A 666 11.83 30.15 -17.87
CA GLU A 666 12.18 28.94 -17.10
C GLU A 666 11.71 27.70 -17.85
N PHE A 667 12.48 26.62 -17.76
CA PHE A 667 12.30 25.41 -18.57
C PHE A 667 11.98 24.22 -17.68
N ASN A 668 10.84 23.56 -17.92
CA ASN A 668 10.48 22.32 -17.23
C ASN A 668 11.26 21.14 -17.85
N VAL A 669 12.53 20.95 -17.49
CA VAL A 669 13.42 19.94 -18.08
C VAL A 669 13.18 18.54 -17.47
N GLY A 670 13.29 17.48 -18.28
CA GLY A 670 13.06 16.08 -17.90
C GLY A 670 13.88 15.57 -16.72
N GLY A 671 13.20 15.37 -15.59
CA GLY A 671 13.72 14.85 -14.32
C GLY A 671 12.74 15.10 -13.18
N ASN A 672 12.88 14.36 -12.08
CA ASN A 672 12.18 14.63 -10.82
C ASN A 672 13.02 15.63 -10.01
N ILE A 673 12.41 16.61 -9.34
CA ILE A 673 13.18 17.62 -8.58
C ILE A 673 13.70 17.03 -7.25
N ILE A 674 12.85 16.32 -6.52
CA ILE A 674 13.22 15.64 -5.27
C ILE A 674 12.91 14.14 -5.40
N GLY A 675 13.94 13.30 -5.31
CA GLY A 675 13.82 11.83 -5.28
C GLY A 675 13.83 11.31 -3.85
N GLY A 676 12.73 10.73 -3.39
CA GLY A 676 12.50 10.31 -2.01
C GLY A 676 12.94 8.89 -1.68
N VAL A 677 13.18 8.66 -0.39
CA VAL A 677 13.43 7.35 0.23
C VAL A 677 12.63 7.26 1.54
N SER A 678 12.60 6.09 2.19
CA SER A 678 11.81 5.91 3.42
C SER A 678 12.30 6.81 4.57
N ASN A 679 11.41 7.06 5.53
CA ASN A 679 11.67 7.80 6.77
C ASN A 679 12.09 9.26 6.54
N VAL A 680 11.49 9.96 5.57
CA VAL A 680 11.86 11.33 5.19
C VAL A 680 10.71 12.31 5.44
N THR A 681 11.05 13.50 5.94
CA THR A 681 10.13 14.65 5.99
C THR A 681 10.65 15.78 5.10
N ILE A 682 9.80 16.32 4.23
CA ILE A 682 10.04 17.53 3.45
C ILE A 682 9.10 18.61 3.99
N ASP A 683 9.68 19.68 4.54
CA ASP A 683 8.97 20.76 5.23
C ASP A 683 9.31 22.13 4.61
N ASN A 684 8.32 23.01 4.46
CA ASN A 684 8.53 24.44 4.19
C ASN A 684 9.29 24.84 2.90
N LEU A 685 9.45 23.94 1.93
CA LEU A 685 10.11 24.23 0.65
C LEU A 685 9.10 24.73 -0.40
N TRP A 686 9.60 25.44 -1.43
CA TRP A 686 8.84 25.76 -2.63
C TRP A 686 9.47 25.08 -3.85
N VAL A 687 8.82 24.03 -4.37
CA VAL A 687 9.31 23.14 -5.42
C VAL A 687 8.62 23.49 -6.75
N GLN A 688 9.37 23.87 -7.79
CA GLN A 688 8.75 24.25 -9.08
C GLN A 688 9.60 24.07 -10.34
N PHE A 689 8.95 24.18 -11.51
CA PHE A 689 9.57 24.15 -12.85
C PHE A 689 10.33 22.85 -13.18
N GLY A 690 9.81 21.70 -12.77
CA GLY A 690 10.33 20.37 -13.14
C GLY A 690 9.61 19.79 -14.35
N GLY A 691 10.28 19.01 -15.20
CA GLY A 691 9.68 18.39 -16.40
C GLY A 691 8.89 17.10 -16.13
N CYS A 692 9.30 16.33 -15.12
CA CYS A 692 8.61 15.11 -14.68
C CYS A 692 7.87 15.40 -13.37
N HIS A 693 8.28 14.84 -12.23
CA HIS A 693 7.60 15.04 -10.94
C HIS A 693 8.27 16.12 -10.07
N GLY A 694 7.50 16.76 -9.20
CA GLY A 694 8.03 17.70 -8.22
C GLY A 694 8.73 16.94 -7.08
N ILE A 695 7.96 16.10 -6.40
CA ILE A 695 8.45 15.18 -5.36
C ILE A 695 8.01 13.76 -5.73
N ASP A 696 8.97 12.84 -5.77
CA ASP A 696 8.76 11.40 -5.87
C ASP A 696 8.98 10.80 -4.47
N ALA A 697 7.94 10.24 -3.86
CA ALA A 697 7.91 9.90 -2.43
C ALA A 697 8.44 8.50 -2.13
N GLY A 698 9.13 8.37 -1.00
CA GLY A 698 9.64 7.10 -0.49
C GLY A 698 8.56 6.15 0.03
N THR A 699 8.89 4.87 0.11
CA THR A 699 7.96 3.78 0.43
C THR A 699 7.32 3.87 1.81
N ASN A 700 8.09 4.17 2.87
CA ASN A 700 7.58 4.13 4.25
C ASN A 700 7.84 5.44 4.99
N ASN A 701 6.91 5.87 5.85
CA ASN A 701 7.04 7.02 6.74
C ASN A 701 7.51 8.29 6.00
N PHE A 702 6.78 8.69 4.96
CA PHE A 702 7.12 9.85 4.13
C PHE A 702 6.13 10.98 4.38
N THR A 703 6.62 12.16 4.76
CA THR A 703 5.78 13.34 5.01
C THR A 703 6.19 14.51 4.12
N VAL A 704 5.24 15.10 3.40
CA VAL A 704 5.39 16.46 2.84
C VAL A 704 4.48 17.39 3.64
N GLN A 705 5.02 18.48 4.18
CA GLN A 705 4.25 19.42 4.99
C GLN A 705 4.65 20.88 4.80
N ASN A 706 3.69 21.80 4.95
CA ASN A 706 3.94 23.24 4.88
C ASN A 706 4.60 23.69 3.55
N CYS A 707 4.48 22.91 2.48
CA CYS A 707 5.20 23.11 1.22
C CYS A 707 4.35 23.82 0.17
N GLU A 708 5.02 24.42 -0.81
CA GLU A 708 4.42 24.93 -2.03
C GLU A 708 4.98 24.12 -3.22
N VAL A 709 4.13 23.55 -4.06
CA VAL A 709 4.54 22.71 -5.20
C VAL A 709 3.81 23.18 -6.44
N SER A 710 4.56 23.68 -7.44
CA SER A 710 3.94 24.45 -8.51
C SER A 710 4.57 24.32 -9.89
N TYR A 711 3.77 24.52 -10.94
CA TYR A 711 4.26 24.57 -12.33
C TYR A 711 5.08 23.33 -12.73
N ILE A 712 4.64 22.15 -12.31
CA ILE A 712 5.33 20.86 -12.50
C ILE A 712 4.82 20.14 -13.76
N GLY A 713 5.70 19.43 -14.44
CA GLY A 713 5.39 18.42 -15.44
C GLY A 713 5.45 18.88 -16.90
N GLY A 714 4.76 18.12 -17.74
CA GLY A 714 4.54 18.37 -19.16
C GLY A 714 5.47 17.63 -20.11
N CYS A 715 6.49 16.91 -19.62
CA CYS A 715 7.37 16.10 -20.47
C CYS A 715 6.62 14.93 -21.12
N LEU A 716 7.19 14.43 -22.20
CA LEU A 716 6.73 13.25 -22.91
C LEU A 716 7.08 11.98 -22.13
N GLN A 717 6.06 11.20 -21.79
CA GLN A 717 6.19 9.89 -21.15
C GLN A 717 6.67 8.86 -22.16
N ASP A 718 6.16 8.94 -23.39
CA ASP A 718 6.37 7.97 -24.46
C ASP A 718 6.45 8.62 -25.86
N VAL A 719 6.72 7.77 -26.86
CA VAL A 719 6.77 8.11 -28.29
C VAL A 719 5.39 8.34 -28.93
N ASN A 720 4.29 8.04 -28.24
CA ASN A 720 2.93 8.21 -28.75
C ASN A 720 2.40 9.64 -28.56
N GLY A 721 3.14 10.48 -27.81
CA GLY A 721 2.75 11.84 -27.48
C GLY A 721 2.09 11.97 -26.11
N THR A 722 2.10 10.92 -25.28
CA THR A 722 1.58 10.96 -23.92
C THR A 722 2.43 11.91 -23.08
N ARG A 723 1.79 12.80 -22.32
CA ARG A 723 2.45 13.77 -21.42
C ARG A 723 1.98 13.56 -19.99
N PHE A 724 2.90 13.75 -19.05
CA PHE A 724 2.75 13.44 -17.63
C PHE A 724 3.42 14.50 -16.74
N GLY A 725 3.34 14.32 -15.43
CA GLY A 725 4.15 15.06 -14.45
C GLY A 725 3.30 15.56 -13.29
N ASN A 726 3.45 14.86 -12.16
CA ASN A 726 2.66 15.05 -10.95
C ASN A 726 3.41 15.94 -9.94
N GLY A 727 2.70 16.78 -9.20
CA GLY A 727 3.31 17.65 -8.18
C GLY A 727 4.01 16.83 -7.09
N ILE A 728 3.26 15.94 -6.46
CA ILE A 728 3.77 14.93 -5.52
C ILE A 728 3.26 13.55 -5.98
N GLU A 729 4.16 12.59 -6.14
CA GLU A 729 3.86 11.21 -6.54
C GLU A 729 4.37 10.22 -5.49
N ARG A 730 3.66 9.09 -5.33
CA ARG A 730 4.18 7.86 -4.73
C ARG A 730 3.96 6.72 -5.71
N TRP A 731 5.01 6.27 -6.42
CA TRP A 731 4.91 5.14 -7.35
C TRP A 731 5.10 3.78 -6.65
N GLY A 732 4.01 3.02 -6.52
CA GLY A 732 3.90 1.72 -5.88
C GLY A 732 3.54 1.81 -4.40
N SER A 733 3.51 0.65 -3.75
CA SER A 733 3.10 0.43 -2.35
C SER A 733 3.70 1.44 -1.38
N CYS A 734 2.95 1.79 -0.33
CA CYS A 734 3.48 2.66 0.73
C CYS A 734 2.85 2.42 2.10
N LYS A 735 3.58 2.83 3.14
CA LYS A 735 3.07 2.89 4.52
C LYS A 735 3.33 4.27 5.14
N ASN A 736 2.35 4.82 5.84
CA ASN A 736 2.43 6.14 6.49
C ASN A 736 2.87 7.27 5.53
N PHE A 737 2.17 7.42 4.40
CA PHE A 737 2.40 8.50 3.44
C PHE A 737 1.48 9.68 3.76
N THR A 738 2.05 10.80 4.21
CA THR A 738 1.30 12.00 4.61
C THR A 738 1.63 13.17 3.70
N VAL A 739 0.60 13.89 3.21
CA VAL A 739 0.76 15.24 2.67
C VAL A 739 -0.22 16.18 3.35
N LYS A 740 0.30 17.19 4.03
CA LYS A 740 -0.53 18.11 4.84
C LYS A 740 -0.11 19.56 4.74
N ASN A 741 -1.02 20.48 5.06
CA ASN A 741 -0.73 21.91 5.12
C ASN A 741 0.03 22.42 3.88
N SER A 742 -0.25 21.92 2.67
CA SER A 742 0.55 22.20 1.48
C SER A 742 -0.28 22.80 0.34
N TYR A 743 0.33 23.69 -0.43
CA TYR A 743 -0.28 24.41 -1.55
C TYR A 743 0.26 23.85 -2.86
N ILE A 744 -0.58 23.14 -3.63
CA ILE A 744 -0.14 22.33 -4.77
C ILE A 744 -0.93 22.75 -6.01
N HIS A 745 -0.30 23.46 -6.94
CA HIS A 745 -1.03 24.13 -8.01
C HIS A 745 -0.34 24.11 -9.38
N HIS A 746 -1.13 24.19 -10.44
CA HIS A 746 -0.61 24.26 -11.81
C HIS A 746 0.35 23.09 -12.16
N CYS A 747 0.08 21.87 -11.68
CA CYS A 747 0.73 20.67 -12.17
C CYS A 747 0.11 20.24 -13.51
N PHE A 748 0.90 19.62 -14.40
CA PHE A 748 0.43 19.21 -15.72
C PHE A 748 -0.58 18.07 -15.66
N ASP A 749 -0.40 17.16 -14.70
CA ASP A 749 -1.21 15.97 -14.52
C ASP A 749 -1.91 16.02 -13.14
N ALA A 750 -1.63 15.10 -12.21
CA ALA A 750 -2.12 15.21 -10.83
C ALA A 750 -1.33 16.26 -10.03
N GLY A 751 -2.01 17.01 -9.15
CA GLY A 751 -1.34 17.78 -8.10
C GLY A 751 -0.65 16.83 -7.12
N LEU A 752 -1.40 15.83 -6.67
CA LEU A 752 -0.95 14.79 -5.76
C LEU A 752 -1.45 13.41 -6.23
N THR A 753 -0.62 12.38 -6.13
CA THR A 753 -1.01 10.99 -6.42
C THR A 753 -0.28 9.94 -5.57
N HIS A 754 -0.96 8.84 -5.27
CA HIS A 754 -0.33 7.54 -5.04
C HIS A 754 -0.82 6.56 -6.11
N GLN A 755 0.12 5.89 -6.79
CA GLN A 755 -0.25 5.10 -7.96
C GLN A 755 0.67 3.91 -8.27
N GLY A 756 0.15 2.89 -8.96
CA GLY A 756 0.94 1.76 -9.44
C GLY A 756 0.11 0.66 -10.07
N ASN A 757 0.53 -0.59 -9.84
CA ASN A 757 -0.20 -1.82 -10.16
C ASN A 757 0.11 -2.86 -9.05
N ASN A 758 -0.88 -3.60 -8.55
CA ASN A 758 -0.75 -4.67 -7.54
C ASN A 758 -0.08 -4.21 -6.21
N ASN A 759 -0.58 -3.16 -5.55
CA ASN A 759 0.06 -2.57 -4.36
C ASN A 759 -0.73 -2.69 -3.06
N VAL A 760 -0.02 -2.44 -1.95
CA VAL A 760 -0.58 -2.24 -0.62
C VAL A 760 -0.34 -0.79 -0.18
N TYR A 761 -1.40 -0.13 0.26
CA TYR A 761 -1.42 1.22 0.81
C TYR A 761 -1.88 1.14 2.28
N SER A 762 -1.08 1.63 3.23
CA SER A 762 -1.34 1.46 4.67
C SER A 762 -1.05 2.75 5.43
N GLY A 763 -2.08 3.48 5.85
CA GLY A 763 -1.91 4.81 6.43
C GLY A 763 -1.53 5.84 5.35
N VAL A 764 -2.52 6.40 4.67
CA VAL A 764 -2.35 7.41 3.62
C VAL A 764 -3.21 8.62 3.96
N TYR A 765 -2.61 9.76 4.26
CA TYR A 765 -3.31 10.91 4.85
C TYR A 765 -3.06 12.20 4.06
N TYR A 766 -4.11 12.76 3.47
CA TYR A 766 -4.05 14.03 2.73
C TYR A 766 -4.96 15.07 3.39
N TYR A 767 -4.40 16.05 4.11
CA TYR A 767 -5.23 17.00 4.86
C TYR A 767 -4.74 18.45 5.04
N ASN A 768 -5.68 19.38 5.24
CA ASN A 768 -5.40 20.83 5.33
C ASN A 768 -4.64 21.39 4.11
N ASN A 769 -4.79 20.80 2.93
CA ASN A 769 -4.10 21.25 1.71
C ASN A 769 -5.00 22.18 0.88
N VAL A 770 -4.36 23.00 0.04
CA VAL A 770 -5.04 23.73 -1.04
C VAL A 770 -4.48 23.22 -2.37
N LEU A 771 -5.33 22.59 -3.19
CA LEU A 771 -4.95 22.08 -4.50
C LEU A 771 -5.77 22.76 -5.59
N GLU A 772 -5.12 23.45 -6.52
CA GLU A 772 -5.83 24.21 -7.55
C GLU A 772 -5.14 24.27 -8.93
N TYR A 773 -5.96 24.31 -9.99
CA TYR A 773 -5.51 24.42 -11.40
C TYR A 773 -4.65 23.26 -11.94
N ASN A 774 -4.54 22.14 -11.22
CA ASN A 774 -3.98 20.88 -11.70
C ASN A 774 -4.96 20.19 -12.69
N ILE A 775 -4.58 19.14 -13.43
CA ILE A 775 -5.54 18.37 -14.26
C ILE A 775 -6.40 17.45 -13.37
N TYR A 776 -5.75 16.75 -12.44
CA TYR A 776 -6.39 16.15 -11.27
C TYR A 776 -5.85 16.86 -10.02
N ASN A 777 -6.68 17.21 -9.03
CA ASN A 777 -6.11 17.73 -7.78
C ASN A 777 -5.51 16.57 -6.97
N ILE A 778 -6.30 15.53 -6.69
CA ILE A 778 -5.81 14.24 -6.16
C ILE A 778 -6.15 13.10 -7.13
N GLU A 779 -5.20 12.20 -7.34
CA GLU A 779 -5.39 10.91 -8.00
C GLU A 779 -5.02 9.76 -7.05
N TYR A 780 -5.74 8.64 -7.14
CA TYR A 780 -5.29 7.36 -6.60
C TYR A 780 -5.56 6.27 -7.64
N PHE A 781 -4.50 5.61 -8.12
CA PHE A 781 -4.54 4.82 -9.36
C PHE A 781 -3.84 3.49 -9.17
N ASP A 782 -4.55 2.36 -9.23
CA ASP A 782 -3.90 1.05 -9.11
C ASP A 782 -4.66 -0.05 -9.86
N TYR A 783 -4.08 -0.52 -10.96
CA TYR A 783 -4.60 -1.70 -11.64
C TYR A 783 -4.15 -2.97 -10.93
N ALA A 784 -5.11 -3.77 -10.44
CA ALA A 784 -4.87 -5.19 -10.28
C ALA A 784 -4.54 -5.78 -11.67
N GLY A 785 -3.42 -6.48 -11.76
CA GLY A 785 -2.94 -7.10 -13.00
C GLY A 785 -3.34 -8.57 -13.15
N ASP A 786 -3.93 -9.15 -12.10
CA ASP A 786 -4.34 -10.55 -11.98
C ASP A 786 -5.37 -10.69 -10.84
N ASP A 787 -6.52 -11.31 -11.12
CA ASP A 787 -7.59 -11.59 -10.15
C ASP A 787 -7.08 -12.36 -8.91
N SER A 788 -5.94 -13.07 -9.01
CA SER A 788 -5.35 -13.84 -7.90
C SER A 788 -4.78 -12.98 -6.75
N ARG A 789 -4.59 -11.67 -6.98
CA ARG A 789 -4.04 -10.69 -6.03
C ARG A 789 -4.65 -9.29 -6.24
N PRO A 790 -5.78 -8.94 -5.58
CA PRO A 790 -6.22 -7.56 -5.54
C PRO A 790 -5.16 -6.68 -4.86
N SER A 791 -5.17 -5.40 -5.23
CA SER A 791 -4.48 -4.35 -4.48
C SER A 791 -5.26 -4.04 -3.19
N TYR A 792 -4.61 -3.50 -2.16
CA TYR A 792 -5.25 -3.24 -0.85
C TYR A 792 -5.00 -1.82 -0.37
N ALA A 793 -5.99 -1.22 0.29
CA ALA A 793 -5.83 0.03 1.03
C ALA A 793 -6.45 -0.07 2.44
N GLU A 794 -5.67 0.30 3.46
CA GLU A 794 -6.10 0.46 4.85
C GLU A 794 -5.69 1.85 5.38
N ASP A 795 -6.52 2.43 6.25
CA ASP A 795 -6.33 3.75 6.87
C ASP A 795 -6.00 4.87 5.86
N PHE A 796 -6.80 4.93 4.79
CA PHE A 796 -6.71 5.94 3.74
C PHE A 796 -7.70 7.10 4.00
N GLN A 797 -7.19 8.31 4.23
CA GLN A 797 -7.99 9.47 4.59
C GLN A 797 -7.66 10.72 3.76
N ILE A 798 -8.69 11.42 3.27
CA ILE A 798 -8.58 12.71 2.59
C ILE A 798 -9.52 13.71 3.27
N HIS A 799 -9.02 14.70 4.00
CA HIS A 799 -9.89 15.61 4.76
C HIS A 799 -9.40 17.05 4.93
N ASP A 800 -10.31 17.98 5.22
CA ASP A 800 -10.01 19.41 5.42
C ASP A 800 -9.32 20.10 4.21
N ASN A 801 -9.41 19.54 2.99
CA ASN A 801 -8.74 20.10 1.81
C ASN A 801 -9.66 21.02 0.98
N TYR A 802 -9.07 22.05 0.38
CA TYR A 802 -9.69 22.85 -0.67
C TYR A 802 -9.21 22.36 -2.04
N LEU A 803 -10.07 21.67 -2.78
CA LEU A 803 -9.81 21.08 -4.09
C LEU A 803 -10.57 21.89 -5.15
N ARG A 804 -9.85 22.74 -5.89
CA ARG A 804 -10.45 23.81 -6.70
C ARG A 804 -9.99 23.80 -8.16
N TYR A 805 -10.83 24.29 -9.07
CA TYR A 805 -10.48 24.64 -10.44
C TYR A 805 -9.77 23.51 -11.24
N ALA A 806 -10.19 22.25 -11.06
CA ALA A 806 -9.59 21.13 -11.76
C ALA A 806 -9.70 21.29 -13.30
N GLY A 807 -8.56 21.16 -13.99
CA GLY A 807 -8.44 21.33 -15.44
C GLY A 807 -8.39 22.78 -15.96
N TYR A 808 -8.50 23.80 -15.11
CA TYR A 808 -8.48 25.19 -15.55
C TYR A 808 -7.07 25.71 -15.88
N GLY A 809 -6.03 25.17 -15.24
CA GLY A 809 -4.63 25.52 -15.47
C GLY A 809 -4.05 25.05 -16.80
N TRP A 810 -2.72 25.12 -16.92
CA TRP A 810 -2.02 24.94 -18.20
C TRP A 810 -2.01 23.49 -18.73
N GLY A 811 -2.19 22.47 -17.87
CA GLY A 811 -2.35 21.07 -18.28
C GLY A 811 -3.57 20.79 -19.16
N LYS A 812 -4.51 21.75 -19.28
CA LYS A 812 -5.70 21.73 -20.17
C LYS A 812 -5.42 21.30 -21.63
N ASP A 813 -4.19 21.49 -22.09
CA ASP A 813 -3.68 21.19 -23.43
C ASP A 813 -3.32 19.70 -23.63
N ARG A 814 -3.54 18.84 -22.61
CA ARG A 814 -3.36 17.38 -22.69
C ARG A 814 -4.20 16.76 -23.83
N PRO A 815 -3.60 16.03 -24.79
CA PRO A 815 -4.35 15.29 -25.80
C PRO A 815 -5.24 14.19 -25.20
N GLY A 816 -6.32 13.82 -25.91
CA GLY A 816 -7.09 12.59 -25.62
C GLY A 816 -8.46 12.77 -24.93
N GLY A 817 -8.76 13.92 -24.33
CA GLY A 817 -10.13 14.23 -23.87
C GLY A 817 -10.65 13.41 -22.68
N PHE A 818 -9.75 12.85 -21.86
CA PHE A 818 -10.08 12.43 -20.51
C PHE A 818 -10.55 13.65 -19.67
N GLY A 819 -11.26 13.39 -18.58
CA GLY A 819 -11.82 14.44 -17.73
C GLY A 819 -10.75 15.19 -16.94
N SER A 820 -11.20 16.14 -16.13
CA SER A 820 -10.41 16.81 -15.10
C SER A 820 -11.19 16.73 -13.81
N PHE A 821 -10.57 16.33 -12.70
CA PHE A 821 -11.28 15.94 -11.48
C PHE A 821 -10.60 16.53 -10.24
N ASN A 822 -11.38 16.84 -9.21
CA ASN A 822 -10.83 17.19 -7.90
C ASN A 822 -10.31 15.93 -7.18
N ILE A 823 -11.02 14.81 -7.28
CA ILE A 823 -10.51 13.46 -6.94
C ILE A 823 -10.78 12.50 -8.09
N THR A 824 -9.77 11.71 -8.49
CA THR A 824 -9.95 10.57 -9.39
C THR A 824 -9.37 9.28 -8.79
N GLY A 825 -10.23 8.35 -8.43
CA GLY A 825 -9.91 6.99 -8.01
C GLY A 825 -10.04 6.01 -9.18
N LEU A 826 -8.95 5.36 -9.58
CA LEU A 826 -8.85 4.53 -10.76
C LEU A 826 -8.12 3.22 -10.44
N GLY A 827 -8.79 2.32 -9.74
CA GLY A 827 -8.19 1.04 -9.41
C GLY A 827 -9.15 -0.02 -8.90
N GLU A 828 -8.56 -1.14 -8.49
CA GLU A 828 -9.26 -2.33 -7.98
C GLU A 828 -8.80 -2.64 -6.54
N ASN A 829 -8.55 -1.59 -5.76
CA ASN A 829 -8.17 -1.69 -4.35
C ASN A 829 -9.32 -2.24 -3.50
N GLU A 830 -9.07 -3.31 -2.76
CA GLU A 830 -9.90 -3.73 -1.62
C GLU A 830 -9.67 -2.77 -0.44
N LEU A 831 -10.75 -2.15 0.05
CA LEU A 831 -10.71 -1.33 1.27
C LEU A 831 -10.79 -2.24 2.50
N VAL A 832 -9.69 -2.29 3.24
CA VAL A 832 -9.54 -3.10 4.46
C VAL A 832 -9.70 -2.21 5.69
N GLY A 833 -10.47 -2.69 6.67
CA GLY A 833 -10.80 -1.95 7.88
C GLY A 833 -11.76 -0.77 7.66
N ASN A 834 -12.16 -0.14 8.76
CA ASN A 834 -13.22 0.88 8.77
C ASN A 834 -12.69 2.33 8.74
N ASN A 835 -11.37 2.55 8.72
CA ASN A 835 -10.76 3.88 8.86
C ASN A 835 -10.45 4.56 7.50
N ASN A 836 -11.24 4.24 6.47
CA ASN A 836 -11.07 4.74 5.11
C ASN A 836 -12.16 5.80 4.82
N ALA A 837 -11.80 7.04 4.48
CA ALA A 837 -12.78 8.14 4.31
C ALA A 837 -12.27 9.37 3.52
N ILE A 838 -13.19 10.14 2.94
CA ILE A 838 -12.98 11.40 2.23
C ILE A 838 -13.95 12.46 2.80
N TYR A 839 -13.53 13.29 3.75
CA TYR A 839 -14.46 14.08 4.57
C TYR A 839 -14.08 15.54 4.84
N ASN A 840 -15.06 16.42 5.06
CA ASN A 840 -14.83 17.86 5.31
C ASN A 840 -13.96 18.58 4.25
N ASN A 841 -14.00 18.14 2.99
CA ASN A 841 -13.30 18.80 1.87
C ASN A 841 -14.24 19.75 1.12
N VAL A 842 -13.68 20.78 0.47
CA VAL A 842 -14.40 21.66 -0.46
C VAL A 842 -13.97 21.34 -1.89
N PHE A 843 -14.93 20.89 -2.70
CA PHE A 843 -14.78 20.56 -4.12
C PHE A 843 -15.37 21.68 -4.99
N GLN A 844 -14.54 22.55 -5.58
CA GLN A 844 -14.99 23.76 -6.29
C GLN A 844 -14.59 23.76 -7.77
N TYR A 845 -15.56 23.48 -8.67
CA TYR A 845 -15.44 23.45 -10.14
C TYR A 845 -14.48 22.43 -10.77
N ALA A 846 -14.94 21.79 -11.85
CA ALA A 846 -14.15 20.92 -12.72
C ALA A 846 -14.45 21.16 -14.20
N ARG A 847 -13.40 21.48 -14.99
CA ARG A 847 -13.56 21.99 -16.37
C ARG A 847 -14.17 20.99 -17.35
N ARG A 848 -13.98 19.69 -17.13
CA ARG A 848 -14.36 18.61 -18.06
C ARG A 848 -14.88 17.38 -17.30
N ARG A 849 -16.22 17.22 -17.33
CA ARG A 849 -17.05 16.11 -16.83
C ARG A 849 -17.60 16.25 -15.40
N TRP A 850 -16.80 15.97 -14.39
CA TRP A 850 -17.26 15.74 -13.01
C TRP A 850 -16.33 16.39 -11.97
N LEU A 851 -16.84 16.73 -10.79
CA LEU A 851 -16.00 17.08 -9.63
C LEU A 851 -15.19 15.87 -9.16
N ILE A 852 -15.79 14.68 -9.08
CA ILE A 852 -15.15 13.45 -8.61
C ILE A 852 -15.38 12.26 -9.56
N ARG A 853 -14.52 11.24 -9.49
CA ARG A 853 -14.72 9.96 -10.17
C ARG A 853 -14.02 8.86 -9.39
N THR A 854 -14.70 7.78 -9.01
CA THR A 854 -14.08 6.71 -8.21
C THR A 854 -14.50 5.32 -8.66
N LEU A 855 -13.53 4.48 -9.03
CA LEU A 855 -13.73 3.09 -9.41
C LEU A 855 -13.24 2.14 -8.30
N ALA A 856 -13.90 0.99 -8.20
CA ALA A 856 -13.47 -0.17 -7.43
C ALA A 856 -14.04 -1.45 -8.08
N ALA A 857 -13.51 -2.65 -7.76
CA ALA A 857 -14.04 -3.91 -8.33
C ALA A 857 -15.26 -4.48 -7.59
N LYS A 858 -15.63 -3.91 -6.45
CA LYS A 858 -16.85 -4.22 -5.68
C LYS A 858 -17.49 -2.93 -5.16
N GLU A 859 -18.77 -2.97 -4.77
CA GLU A 859 -19.48 -1.77 -4.27
C GLU A 859 -19.03 -1.45 -2.84
N GLU A 860 -18.83 -2.48 -2.02
CA GLU A 860 -18.27 -2.41 -0.66
C GLU A 860 -16.79 -2.00 -0.57
N TRP A 861 -16.17 -1.68 -1.70
CA TRP A 861 -14.80 -1.14 -1.83
C TRP A 861 -14.78 0.34 -2.27
N LEU A 862 -15.93 1.00 -2.34
CA LEU A 862 -15.99 2.44 -2.61
C LEU A 862 -15.61 3.25 -1.35
N MET A 863 -14.86 4.33 -1.56
CA MET A 863 -14.43 5.21 -0.48
C MET A 863 -15.63 5.97 0.11
N PRO A 864 -15.85 5.92 1.45
CA PRO A 864 -16.85 6.75 2.12
C PRO A 864 -16.53 8.24 2.04
N TYR A 865 -17.55 9.06 1.81
CA TYR A 865 -17.57 10.51 1.84
C TYR A 865 -18.51 11.04 2.93
N TYR A 866 -18.14 12.09 3.65
CA TYR A 866 -19.08 12.80 4.53
C TYR A 866 -18.67 14.24 4.85
N ASP A 867 -19.64 15.08 5.22
CA ASP A 867 -19.44 16.49 5.60
C ASP A 867 -18.70 17.36 4.55
N ASN A 868 -18.60 16.92 3.29
CA ASN A 868 -17.93 17.67 2.22
C ASN A 868 -18.86 18.71 1.57
N ILE A 869 -18.29 19.77 1.01
CA ILE A 869 -19.01 20.78 0.22
C ILE A 869 -18.67 20.61 -1.26
N PHE A 870 -19.67 20.41 -2.10
CA PHE A 870 -19.55 20.32 -3.56
C PHE A 870 -20.15 21.57 -4.23
N ILE A 871 -19.36 22.25 -5.07
CA ILE A 871 -19.72 23.52 -5.73
C ILE A 871 -19.42 23.38 -7.23
N GLU A 872 -20.44 23.45 -8.07
CA GLU A 872 -20.29 23.41 -9.53
C GLU A 872 -21.31 24.33 -10.23
N TYR A 873 -21.03 24.73 -11.46
CA TYR A 873 -21.97 25.52 -12.26
C TYR A 873 -23.21 24.72 -12.68
N GLU A 874 -24.31 25.43 -12.94
CA GLU A 874 -25.51 24.87 -13.56
C GLU A 874 -25.15 24.06 -14.84
N GLY A 875 -25.67 22.82 -14.90
CA GLY A 875 -25.41 21.87 -15.99
C GLY A 875 -24.06 21.12 -15.91
N GLY A 876 -23.24 21.37 -14.88
CA GLY A 876 -22.15 20.48 -14.48
C GLY A 876 -22.67 19.25 -13.71
N LYS A 877 -21.81 18.25 -13.50
CA LYS A 877 -22.14 17.02 -12.77
C LYS A 877 -21.20 16.82 -11.58
N VAL A 878 -21.68 16.24 -10.48
CA VAL A 878 -20.83 15.95 -9.31
C VAL A 878 -19.89 14.79 -9.59
N GLY A 879 -20.39 13.62 -9.98
CA GLY A 879 -19.56 12.43 -10.00
C GLY A 879 -20.02 11.21 -10.79
N SER A 880 -19.25 10.15 -10.62
CA SER A 880 -19.64 8.79 -10.98
C SER A 880 -18.78 7.81 -10.20
N ALA A 881 -19.42 6.82 -9.60
CA ALA A 881 -18.75 5.62 -9.11
C ALA A 881 -19.30 4.38 -9.82
N ALA A 882 -18.44 3.40 -10.07
CA ALA A 882 -18.77 2.21 -10.85
C ALA A 882 -17.89 1.02 -10.49
N ASN A 883 -18.47 -0.18 -10.65
CA ASN A 883 -17.78 -1.45 -10.54
C ASN A 883 -16.97 -1.74 -11.83
N THR A 884 -15.73 -2.24 -11.71
CA THR A 884 -14.86 -2.55 -12.86
C THR A 884 -15.13 -3.91 -13.53
N THR A 885 -15.84 -4.83 -12.86
CA THR A 885 -15.85 -6.26 -13.24
C THR A 885 -16.63 -6.57 -14.53
N GLY A 886 -15.89 -7.07 -15.53
CA GLY A 886 -16.38 -7.93 -16.61
C GLY A 886 -17.13 -7.25 -17.76
N ASP A 887 -18.16 -6.45 -17.47
CA ASP A 887 -19.09 -5.98 -18.49
C ASP A 887 -18.56 -4.71 -19.18
N LYS A 888 -18.22 -4.80 -20.48
CA LYS A 888 -17.85 -3.62 -21.30
C LYS A 888 -19.05 -2.75 -21.70
N HIS A 889 -20.21 -3.07 -21.11
CA HIS A 889 -21.41 -2.25 -21.05
C HIS A 889 -21.84 -1.96 -19.60
N GLY A 890 -20.92 -2.10 -18.63
CA GLY A 890 -21.15 -1.86 -17.21
C GLY A 890 -21.89 -0.56 -16.98
N VAL A 891 -22.93 -0.63 -16.16
CA VAL A 891 -23.87 0.49 -15.97
C VAL A 891 -23.12 1.63 -15.29
N TRP A 892 -22.88 2.69 -16.04
CA TRP A 892 -22.46 3.96 -15.47
C TRP A 892 -23.63 4.47 -14.62
N SER A 893 -23.55 4.28 -13.30
CA SER A 893 -24.10 5.25 -12.36
C SER A 893 -23.35 6.57 -12.57
N GLU A 894 -23.78 7.32 -13.59
CA GLU A 894 -23.56 8.76 -13.61
C GLU A 894 -24.29 9.32 -12.39
N PHE A 895 -23.53 9.74 -11.38
CA PHE A 895 -24.08 10.53 -10.31
C PHE A 895 -24.05 12.00 -10.75
N ASP A 896 -25.13 12.36 -11.42
CA ASP A 896 -25.76 13.65 -11.15
C ASP A 896 -26.07 13.75 -9.64
N TYR A 897 -26.75 14.80 -9.18
CA TYR A 897 -27.15 14.94 -7.77
C TYR A 897 -28.24 13.92 -7.31
N SER A 898 -28.27 12.70 -7.89
CA SER A 898 -29.49 11.91 -8.11
C SER A 898 -29.41 10.38 -7.85
N GLY A 899 -28.43 9.88 -7.10
CA GLY A 899 -28.26 8.41 -6.94
C GLY A 899 -27.43 7.98 -5.73
N ILE A 900 -27.35 8.86 -4.75
CA ILE A 900 -26.42 8.80 -3.61
C ILE A 900 -27.14 8.12 -2.44
N ASP A 901 -27.37 6.81 -2.60
CA ASP A 901 -28.17 5.96 -1.69
C ASP A 901 -27.35 4.90 -0.93
N SER A 902 -26.03 5.02 -0.89
CA SER A 902 -25.18 4.22 0.00
C SER A 902 -24.86 4.99 1.30
N TRP A 903 -24.44 4.24 2.32
CA TRP A 903 -23.95 4.73 3.62
C TRP A 903 -22.72 5.66 3.51
N GLU A 904 -22.13 5.74 2.31
CA GLU A 904 -20.86 6.38 1.96
C GLU A 904 -20.97 7.88 1.65
N TYR A 905 -22.08 8.58 1.92
CA TYR A 905 -22.24 9.98 1.45
C TYR A 905 -23.04 10.91 2.38
N ARG A 906 -22.79 10.83 3.70
CA ARG A 906 -23.61 11.51 4.73
C ARG A 906 -23.25 13.00 4.91
N LYS A 907 -24.25 13.85 5.18
CA LYS A 907 -24.09 15.30 5.48
C LYS A 907 -23.28 16.11 4.44
N ASN A 908 -23.09 15.59 3.22
CA ASN A 908 -22.44 16.36 2.15
C ASN A 908 -23.39 17.46 1.66
N GLU A 909 -22.88 18.69 1.51
CA GLU A 909 -23.63 19.81 0.98
C GLU A 909 -23.37 20.03 -0.51
N PHE A 910 -24.40 20.39 -1.25
CA PHE A 910 -24.37 20.54 -2.71
C PHE A 910 -24.86 21.92 -3.13
N TYR A 911 -24.02 22.65 -3.85
CA TYR A 911 -24.25 24.02 -4.27
C TYR A 911 -24.13 24.21 -5.79
N ILE A 912 -25.10 24.88 -6.37
CA ILE A 912 -25.16 25.21 -7.79
C ILE A 912 -24.86 26.70 -8.00
N VAL A 913 -23.95 27.00 -8.93
CA VAL A 913 -23.65 28.36 -9.39
C VAL A 913 -24.36 28.61 -10.72
N TYR A 914 -25.44 29.39 -10.67
CA TYR A 914 -26.14 29.86 -11.87
C TYR A 914 -25.28 30.86 -12.67
N LYS A 915 -25.57 31.04 -13.96
CA LYS A 915 -24.85 31.95 -14.85
C LYS A 915 -25.79 33.00 -15.45
N ASP A 916 -25.53 34.26 -15.12
CA ASP A 916 -26.08 35.46 -15.79
C ASP A 916 -25.62 35.60 -17.27
#